data_AF-A0A2S7SVV0-F1
#
_entry.id   AF-A0A2S7SVV0-F1
#
_cell.length_a   1.000
_cell.length_b   1.000
_cell.length_c   1.000
_cell.angle_alpha   90.00
_cell.angle_beta   90.00
_cell.angle_gamma   90.00
#
_symmetry.space_group_name_H-M   'P 1'
#
loop_
_entity.id
_entity.type
_entity.pdbx_description
1 polymer ?
#
loop_
_entity_poly.entity_id
_entity_poly.type
_entity_poly.pdbx_seq_one_letter_code
_entity_poly.pdbx_strand_id
1 'polypeptide(L)'
;MYRFSFTVLLFVAASLSVCAAPDSMGKVKESTGQHNDYKYITHQVCDSIHSDKEKAKAIYNWIATHVAYDVYGLLPGAENSRDPNTVIQEGSAVCMGYSILFGAMCTEAGIRTINISGYTKDAIFDKGDKLYIPRHMWSALLIDGKWQMADVTWGAGFVKPDTTWWRKLVHNVTGRPVRKTNMKFVWQYERKWLLQDPLEFRYTHLPAYPPFQFTDTAMPISVFEQGDSAIRAFNAISHSIDNSDELMRLSSLGDTDIQTLFAADIYKFNNRFALAAAIDYNMQAIAVIDSIKENTDVAVYKARVAAAYDLMTKSRDMVNEQSVLTTGQYNTLKSKNMRKYSDAMDYFRNLYSSARRMTNEMTRYQKASEHIQFVYQDVRREYVRVAKYTDTIPRPRWRRLDITSRWVYDSLYTIITDSINERKTRLADITGSESVLSRLQYNINYGNEQLGNLVRSLEYATTLISAEAQYRLYLQDNLDEGAGKYYQAMKQLKNREIDSAHYHYLQCYDSVIAITRENIVIQEEHVATCQRILNDMQWLVDKTRPDSALTTTYSLWANDMMDCSRRFVAALDASTNFVKGINRDIATIKQQYAFIANMARAMQRPEKTRKDMEYKSILADQQRDMKDIAKFREHLKRSFAVLEAAKR
;
A
#
# COMPACT_ATOMS: atom_id res chain seq x y z
N MET A 1 -12.27 0.44 56.30
CA MET A 1 -13.07 -0.79 56.42
C MET A 1 -13.32 -1.32 55.02
N TYR A 2 -13.00 -2.60 54.79
CA TYR A 2 -13.25 -3.43 53.58
C TYR A 2 -12.54 -3.12 52.25
N ARG A 3 -11.52 -3.94 51.98
CA ARG A 3 -11.15 -4.47 50.64
C ARG A 3 -12.36 -5.20 50.05
N PHE A 4 -12.59 -5.13 48.74
CA PHE A 4 -13.17 -6.23 47.97
C PHE A 4 -12.80 -6.15 46.49
N SER A 5 -12.12 -7.18 46.00
CA SER A 5 -12.04 -7.57 44.58
C SER A 5 -13.44 -7.82 44.03
N PHE A 6 -13.70 -7.50 42.76
CA PHE A 6 -14.77 -8.17 42.01
C PHE A 6 -14.44 -8.31 40.53
N THR A 7 -14.40 -9.57 40.12
CA THR A 7 -14.44 -10.11 38.76
C THR A 7 -15.91 -10.20 38.33
N VAL A 8 -16.28 -9.65 37.17
CA VAL A 8 -17.53 -9.89 36.40
C VAL A 8 -17.13 -9.54 34.95
N LEU A 9 -17.06 -10.37 33.89
CA LEU A 9 -17.76 -11.56 33.37
C LEU A 9 -19.22 -11.35 32.94
N LEU A 10 -19.43 -11.43 31.62
CA LEU A 10 -20.67 -11.54 30.82
C LEU A 10 -21.50 -10.26 30.62
N PHE A 11 -22.20 -9.97 29.51
CA PHE A 11 -22.42 -10.49 28.14
C PHE A 11 -23.17 -9.33 27.40
N VAL A 12 -23.16 -9.20 26.07
CA VAL A 12 -24.26 -9.49 25.10
C VAL A 12 -23.76 -8.90 23.77
N ALA A 13 -23.33 -9.70 22.78
CA ALA A 13 -24.13 -10.25 21.66
C ALA A 13 -24.70 -9.16 20.71
N ALA A 14 -24.81 -9.30 19.40
CA ALA A 14 -24.42 -10.28 18.41
C ALA A 14 -24.64 -9.62 17.03
N SER A 15 -23.77 -9.89 16.06
CA SER A 15 -24.11 -9.86 14.64
C SER A 15 -23.17 -10.80 13.90
N LEU A 16 -23.37 -12.09 14.15
CA LEU A 16 -22.87 -13.19 13.34
C LEU A 16 -23.88 -13.42 12.22
N SER A 17 -23.55 -12.96 11.02
CA SER A 17 -24.20 -13.43 9.80
C SER A 17 -23.48 -14.69 9.33
N VAL A 18 -24.13 -15.81 9.62
CA VAL A 18 -24.17 -17.09 8.91
C VAL A 18 -23.37 -17.13 7.60
N CYS A 19 -22.26 -17.86 7.60
CA CYS A 19 -21.89 -18.75 6.50
C CYS A 19 -21.70 -20.13 7.12
N ALA A 20 -22.72 -20.97 6.94
CA ALA A 20 -22.70 -22.37 7.34
C ALA A 20 -21.52 -23.08 6.67
N ALA A 21 -20.66 -23.69 7.49
CA ALA A 21 -19.83 -24.79 7.02
C ALA A 21 -20.76 -25.94 6.61
N PRO A 22 -20.54 -26.63 5.48
CA PRO A 22 -21.26 -27.86 5.21
C PRO A 22 -20.76 -28.93 6.19
N ASP A 23 -21.50 -29.07 7.30
CA ASP A 23 -21.49 -30.25 8.16
C ASP A 23 -22.11 -31.42 7.38
N SER A 24 -21.28 -32.15 6.62
CA SER A 24 -21.44 -33.58 6.35
C SER A 24 -20.20 -34.15 5.65
N MET A 25 -19.05 -34.17 6.33
CA MET A 25 -17.99 -35.12 6.00
C MET A 25 -17.64 -35.86 7.28
N GLY A 26 -18.01 -37.14 7.33
CA GLY A 26 -17.84 -37.98 8.50
C GLY A 26 -16.40 -37.95 8.99
N LYS A 27 -16.21 -37.69 10.28
CA LYS A 27 -14.93 -37.95 10.95
C LYS A 27 -14.65 -39.44 10.83
N VAL A 28 -13.72 -39.81 9.96
CA VAL A 28 -13.20 -41.18 9.89
C VAL A 28 -12.49 -41.45 11.21
N LYS A 29 -12.96 -42.46 11.95
CA LYS A 29 -12.30 -42.98 13.14
C LYS A 29 -10.91 -43.49 12.74
N GLU A 30 -9.88 -43.05 13.45
CA GLU A 30 -8.55 -43.66 13.38
C GLU A 30 -8.66 -45.16 13.73
N SER A 31 -8.52 -46.02 12.72
CA SER A 31 -8.35 -47.46 12.91
C SER A 31 -6.87 -47.78 12.97
N THR A 32 -6.45 -48.34 14.09
CA THR A 32 -5.17 -48.99 14.32
C THR A 32 -4.82 -49.99 13.19
N GLY A 33 -3.71 -49.75 12.48
CA GLY A 33 -2.92 -50.81 11.84
C GLY A 33 -3.26 -51.30 10.43
N GLN A 34 -3.71 -50.45 9.50
CA GLN A 34 -3.79 -50.79 8.05
C GLN A 34 -3.20 -49.67 7.19
N HIS A 35 -2.53 -50.03 6.09
CA HIS A 35 -1.71 -49.18 5.21
C HIS A 35 -2.32 -47.80 4.88
N ASN A 36 -1.84 -46.73 5.55
CA ASN A 36 -2.06 -45.33 5.14
C ASN A 36 -1.12 -44.95 3.99
N ASP A 37 -1.25 -45.62 2.85
CA ASP A 37 -0.54 -45.24 1.63
C ASP A 37 -1.39 -44.28 0.78
N TYR A 38 -0.75 -43.62 -0.19
CA TYR A 38 -1.44 -42.63 -1.02
C TYR A 38 -2.59 -43.25 -1.84
N LYS A 39 -2.52 -44.55 -2.18
CA LYS A 39 -3.54 -45.24 -2.97
C LYS A 39 -4.80 -45.48 -2.16
N TYR A 40 -4.64 -45.99 -0.94
CA TYR A 40 -5.74 -46.18 0.00
C TYR A 40 -6.50 -44.87 0.22
N ILE A 41 -5.79 -43.78 0.50
CA ILE A 41 -6.39 -42.46 0.70
C ILE A 41 -7.10 -41.98 -0.58
N THR A 42 -6.50 -42.22 -1.75
CA THR A 42 -7.13 -41.87 -3.05
C THR A 42 -8.47 -42.57 -3.21
N HIS A 43 -8.53 -43.88 -3.00
CA HIS A 43 -9.77 -44.65 -3.08
C HIS A 43 -10.82 -44.15 -2.08
N GLN A 44 -10.42 -43.87 -0.84
CA GLN A 44 -11.33 -43.30 0.15
C GLN A 44 -11.95 -41.97 -0.27
N VAL A 45 -11.18 -41.08 -0.90
CA VAL A 45 -11.67 -39.75 -1.28
C VAL A 45 -12.32 -39.72 -2.67
N CYS A 46 -12.11 -40.73 -3.54
CA CYS A 46 -12.55 -40.70 -4.94
C CYS A 46 -13.57 -41.77 -5.34
N ASP A 47 -13.68 -42.92 -4.67
CA ASP A 47 -14.47 -44.06 -5.19
C ASP A 47 -15.97 -43.76 -5.33
N SER A 48 -16.51 -42.84 -4.52
CA SER A 48 -17.90 -42.37 -4.60
C SER A 48 -18.11 -41.23 -5.62
N ILE A 49 -17.06 -40.80 -6.31
CA ILE A 49 -17.05 -39.63 -7.19
C ILE A 49 -16.84 -40.08 -8.64
N HIS A 50 -17.77 -39.70 -9.52
CA HIS A 50 -17.72 -40.12 -10.93
C HIS A 50 -17.00 -39.13 -11.85
N SER A 51 -17.03 -37.83 -11.56
CA SER A 51 -16.40 -36.81 -12.40
C SER A 51 -14.93 -36.61 -12.05
N ASP A 52 -14.05 -36.61 -13.03
CA ASP A 52 -12.61 -36.34 -12.87
C ASP A 52 -12.36 -34.97 -12.23
N LYS A 53 -13.18 -33.97 -12.57
CA LYS A 53 -13.13 -32.65 -11.96
C LYS A 53 -13.40 -32.69 -10.45
N GLU A 54 -14.40 -33.46 -10.02
CA GLU A 54 -14.74 -33.59 -8.60
C GLU A 54 -13.73 -34.46 -7.84
N LYS A 55 -13.18 -35.50 -8.48
CA LYS A 55 -12.06 -36.29 -7.92
C LYS A 55 -10.83 -35.42 -7.70
N ALA A 56 -10.42 -34.62 -8.69
CA ALA A 56 -9.30 -33.68 -8.57
C ALA A 56 -9.51 -32.70 -7.40
N LYS A 57 -10.74 -32.18 -7.22
CA LYS A 57 -11.10 -31.34 -6.07
C LYS A 57 -11.00 -32.08 -4.75
N ALA A 58 -11.49 -33.31 -4.66
CA ALA A 58 -11.43 -34.10 -3.43
C ALA A 58 -9.98 -34.36 -3.01
N ILE A 59 -9.13 -34.76 -3.94
CA ILE A 59 -7.69 -34.97 -3.72
C ILE A 59 -7.01 -33.66 -3.32
N TYR A 60 -7.24 -32.57 -4.06
CA TYR A 60 -6.68 -31.26 -3.76
C TYR A 60 -7.05 -30.80 -2.34
N ASN A 61 -8.34 -30.90 -1.98
CA ASN A 61 -8.83 -30.49 -0.67
C ASN A 61 -8.17 -31.32 0.43
N TRP A 62 -8.07 -32.64 0.22
CA TRP A 62 -7.45 -33.53 1.19
C TRP A 62 -5.99 -33.12 1.43
N ILE A 63 -5.18 -32.97 0.39
CA ILE A 63 -3.77 -32.58 0.53
C ILE A 63 -3.64 -31.19 1.16
N ALA A 64 -4.40 -30.20 0.67
CA ALA A 64 -4.31 -28.80 1.09
C ALA A 64 -4.74 -28.57 2.55
N THR A 65 -5.38 -29.55 3.21
CA THR A 65 -5.76 -29.47 4.63
C THR A 65 -5.03 -30.47 5.52
N HIS A 66 -4.26 -31.42 4.97
CA HIS A 66 -3.59 -32.49 5.75
C HIS A 66 -2.06 -32.49 5.61
N VAL A 67 -1.50 -31.90 4.55
CA VAL A 67 -0.04 -31.79 4.35
C VAL A 67 0.41 -30.36 4.65
N ALA A 68 1.29 -30.20 5.63
CA ALA A 68 1.85 -28.91 6.03
C ALA A 68 3.10 -28.56 5.21
N TYR A 69 3.34 -27.26 4.96
CA TYR A 69 4.55 -26.87 4.23
C TYR A 69 5.79 -27.05 5.12
N ASP A 70 6.73 -27.88 4.69
CA ASP A 70 7.96 -28.14 5.43
C ASP A 70 8.98 -27.01 5.24
N VAL A 71 8.93 -26.08 6.20
CA VAL A 71 9.85 -24.95 6.30
C VAL A 71 11.28 -25.40 6.64
N TYR A 72 11.44 -26.52 7.34
CA TYR A 72 12.75 -27.05 7.74
C TYR A 72 13.39 -27.87 6.63
N GLY A 73 12.58 -28.47 5.74
CA GLY A 73 12.99 -29.09 4.48
C GLY A 73 13.68 -28.14 3.48
N LEU A 74 13.59 -26.83 3.74
CA LEU A 74 14.35 -25.79 3.01
C LEU A 74 15.74 -25.51 3.60
N LEU A 75 16.07 -26.05 4.78
CA LEU A 75 17.36 -25.79 5.44
C LEU A 75 18.50 -26.64 4.84
N PRO A 76 19.76 -26.17 4.97
CA PRO A 76 20.92 -26.96 4.59
C PRO A 76 20.93 -28.32 5.30
N GLY A 77 21.13 -29.39 4.53
CA GLY A 77 21.16 -30.77 5.03
C GLY A 77 19.85 -31.55 4.93
N ALA A 78 18.68 -30.91 4.73
CA ALA A 78 17.43 -31.65 4.57
C ALA A 78 17.42 -32.48 3.26
N GLU A 79 16.90 -33.70 3.34
CA GLU A 79 16.63 -34.58 2.21
C GLU A 79 15.12 -34.64 2.01
N ASN A 80 14.65 -34.19 0.84
CA ASN A 80 13.23 -34.23 0.51
C ASN A 80 12.97 -35.50 -0.31
N SER A 81 12.14 -36.40 0.21
CA SER A 81 11.76 -37.62 -0.48
C SER A 81 10.92 -37.32 -1.73
N ARG A 82 11.12 -38.10 -2.78
CA ARG A 82 10.27 -38.12 -3.99
C ARG A 82 9.18 -39.20 -3.91
N ASP A 83 9.09 -39.93 -2.82
CA ASP A 83 8.06 -40.95 -2.61
C ASP A 83 6.78 -40.30 -2.03
N PRO A 84 5.62 -40.40 -2.72
CA PRO A 84 4.34 -39.90 -2.23
C PRO A 84 3.98 -40.42 -0.83
N ASN A 85 4.34 -41.66 -0.51
CA ASN A 85 4.02 -42.23 0.80
C ASN A 85 4.81 -41.60 1.93
N THR A 86 6.05 -41.16 1.65
CA THR A 86 6.82 -40.37 2.63
C THR A 86 6.09 -39.09 2.99
N VAL A 87 5.48 -38.40 2.01
CA VAL A 87 4.70 -37.17 2.27
C VAL A 87 3.48 -37.44 3.14
N ILE A 88 2.77 -38.56 2.89
CA ILE A 88 1.62 -38.99 3.72
C ILE A 88 2.07 -39.30 5.15
N GLN A 89 3.19 -40.00 5.32
CA GLN A 89 3.73 -40.40 6.63
C GLN A 89 4.23 -39.21 7.44
N GLU A 90 4.94 -38.27 6.79
CA GLU A 90 5.47 -37.07 7.45
C GLU A 90 4.37 -36.03 7.71
N GLY A 91 3.30 -36.04 6.92
CA GLY A 91 2.27 -35.00 6.97
C GLY A 91 2.81 -33.61 6.60
N SER A 92 3.99 -33.55 5.98
CA SER A 92 4.62 -32.30 5.55
C SER A 92 5.50 -32.48 4.33
N ALA A 93 5.61 -31.45 3.49
CA ALA A 93 6.48 -31.47 2.32
C ALA A 93 6.86 -30.06 1.83
N VAL A 94 7.88 -29.98 0.99
CA VAL A 94 8.13 -28.81 0.12
C VAL A 94 7.31 -28.93 -1.18
N CYS A 95 7.29 -27.88 -2.02
CA CYS A 95 6.46 -27.81 -3.24
C CYS A 95 6.56 -29.04 -4.17
N MET A 96 7.75 -29.63 -4.29
CA MET A 96 7.97 -30.87 -5.03
C MET A 96 7.16 -32.04 -4.45
N GLY A 97 7.14 -32.23 -3.13
CA GLY A 97 6.40 -33.32 -2.49
C GLY A 97 4.88 -33.14 -2.62
N TYR A 98 4.38 -31.90 -2.53
CA TYR A 98 2.97 -31.60 -2.82
C TYR A 98 2.57 -32.02 -4.24
N SER A 99 3.34 -31.60 -5.23
CA SER A 99 3.05 -31.88 -6.64
C SER A 99 3.19 -33.37 -6.97
N ILE A 100 4.22 -34.03 -6.44
CA ILE A 100 4.39 -35.49 -6.58
C ILE A 100 3.21 -36.25 -5.97
N LEU A 101 2.80 -35.91 -4.75
CA LEU A 101 1.68 -36.57 -4.10
C LEU A 101 0.37 -36.32 -4.87
N PHE A 102 0.11 -35.07 -5.25
CA PHE A 102 -1.10 -34.71 -6.01
C PHE A 102 -1.17 -35.42 -7.36
N GLY A 103 -0.07 -35.43 -8.12
CA GLY A 103 0.02 -36.16 -9.39
C GLY A 103 -0.16 -37.66 -9.21
N ALA A 104 0.44 -38.26 -8.17
CA ALA A 104 0.30 -39.69 -7.89
C ALA A 104 -1.14 -40.08 -7.53
N MET A 105 -1.80 -39.32 -6.64
CA MET A 105 -3.20 -39.56 -6.27
C MET A 105 -4.15 -39.34 -7.46
N CYS A 106 -3.93 -38.30 -8.26
CA CYS A 106 -4.74 -38.07 -9.45
C CYS A 106 -4.57 -39.18 -10.49
N THR A 107 -3.33 -39.64 -10.71
CA THR A 107 -3.03 -40.76 -11.63
C THR A 107 -3.70 -42.05 -11.16
N GLU A 108 -3.67 -42.33 -9.85
CA GLU A 108 -4.38 -43.47 -9.25
C GLU A 108 -5.91 -43.37 -9.43
N ALA A 109 -6.46 -42.15 -9.37
CA ALA A 109 -7.88 -41.88 -9.62
C ALA A 109 -8.29 -41.92 -11.12
N GLY A 110 -7.35 -42.23 -12.01
CA GLY A 110 -7.54 -42.29 -13.47
C GLY A 110 -7.38 -40.95 -14.19
N ILE A 111 -6.93 -39.90 -13.50
CA ILE A 111 -6.76 -38.56 -14.05
C ILE A 111 -5.33 -38.40 -14.55
N ARG A 112 -5.18 -38.03 -15.81
CA ARG A 112 -3.85 -37.77 -16.39
C ARG A 112 -3.26 -36.47 -15.85
N THR A 113 -2.03 -36.56 -15.38
CA THR A 113 -1.33 -35.44 -14.74
C THR A 113 0.10 -35.27 -15.24
N ILE A 114 0.63 -34.05 -15.14
CA ILE A 114 2.03 -33.72 -15.41
C ILE A 114 2.55 -32.89 -14.25
N ASN A 115 3.70 -33.26 -13.71
CA ASN A 115 4.44 -32.43 -12.76
C ASN A 115 5.39 -31.50 -13.50
N ILE A 116 5.31 -30.20 -13.22
CA ILE A 116 5.96 -29.15 -13.99
C ILE A 116 6.87 -28.36 -13.07
N SER A 117 8.17 -28.38 -13.38
CA SER A 117 9.16 -27.51 -12.77
C SER A 117 9.22 -26.16 -13.49
N GLY A 118 9.33 -25.06 -12.75
CA GLY A 118 9.40 -23.74 -13.33
C GLY A 118 9.68 -22.61 -12.36
N TYR A 119 9.40 -21.40 -12.85
CA TYR A 119 9.62 -20.14 -12.17
C TYR A 119 8.31 -19.59 -11.63
N THR A 120 8.37 -18.90 -10.50
CA THR A 120 7.22 -18.24 -9.89
C THR A 120 7.52 -16.81 -9.51
N LYS A 121 6.49 -15.97 -9.50
CA LYS A 121 6.51 -14.69 -8.79
C LYS A 121 6.21 -14.93 -7.31
N ASP A 122 7.20 -15.49 -6.61
CA ASP A 122 7.10 -15.74 -5.17
C ASP A 122 7.11 -14.42 -4.36
N ALA A 123 7.07 -14.54 -3.03
CA ALA A 123 7.00 -13.37 -2.15
C ALA A 123 8.22 -12.44 -2.20
N ILE A 124 9.33 -12.86 -2.81
CA ILE A 124 10.54 -12.04 -2.97
C ILE A 124 10.76 -11.54 -4.40
N PHE A 125 9.91 -11.97 -5.34
CA PHE A 125 9.95 -11.52 -6.72
C PHE A 125 9.35 -10.13 -6.86
N ASP A 126 10.06 -9.29 -7.58
CA ASP A 126 9.61 -7.98 -7.97
C ASP A 126 9.61 -7.82 -9.48
N LYS A 127 8.79 -6.90 -9.98
CA LYS A 127 8.84 -6.48 -11.39
C LYS A 127 10.26 -6.10 -11.81
N GLY A 128 10.71 -6.70 -12.92
CA GLY A 128 12.03 -6.55 -13.50
C GLY A 128 13.08 -7.53 -12.97
N ASP A 129 12.76 -8.34 -11.95
CA ASP A 129 13.69 -9.35 -11.45
C ASP A 129 13.98 -10.42 -12.49
N LYS A 130 15.20 -10.94 -12.40
CA LYS A 130 15.77 -11.87 -13.34
C LYS A 130 15.64 -13.29 -12.80
N LEU A 131 15.18 -14.19 -13.66
CA LEU A 131 14.98 -15.61 -13.33
C LEU A 131 16.18 -16.45 -13.75
N TYR A 132 16.71 -17.26 -12.83
CA TYR A 132 17.94 -18.04 -13.05
C TYR A 132 17.71 -19.55 -12.89
N ILE A 133 17.10 -19.98 -11.78
CA ILE A 133 16.86 -21.40 -11.48
C ILE A 133 15.35 -21.59 -11.26
N PRO A 134 14.71 -22.61 -11.88
CA PRO A 134 13.33 -22.96 -11.58
C PRO A 134 13.27 -23.59 -10.18
N ARG A 135 12.60 -22.90 -9.24
CA ARG A 135 12.58 -23.25 -7.81
C ARG A 135 11.23 -23.72 -7.30
N HIS A 136 10.26 -23.85 -8.19
CA HIS A 136 8.91 -24.27 -7.84
C HIS A 136 8.43 -25.38 -8.74
N MET A 137 7.52 -26.18 -8.21
CA MET A 137 6.90 -27.27 -8.92
C MET A 137 5.41 -27.28 -8.62
N TRP A 138 4.62 -27.47 -9.67
CA TRP A 138 3.16 -27.59 -9.63
C TRP A 138 2.72 -28.72 -10.57
N SER A 139 1.41 -28.94 -10.70
CA SER A 139 0.86 -29.97 -11.58
C SER A 139 -0.09 -29.38 -12.63
N ALA A 140 -0.19 -30.04 -13.77
CA ALA A 140 -1.26 -29.84 -14.76
C ALA A 140 -2.10 -31.11 -14.87
N LEU A 141 -3.39 -30.95 -15.07
CA LEU A 141 -4.38 -32.02 -15.17
C LEU A 141 -5.07 -31.95 -16.53
N LEU A 142 -5.28 -33.09 -17.17
CA LEU A 142 -6.14 -33.18 -18.34
C LEU A 142 -7.58 -33.50 -17.89
N ILE A 143 -8.46 -32.51 -17.92
CA ILE A 143 -9.87 -32.63 -17.51
C ILE A 143 -10.75 -32.21 -18.69
N ASP A 144 -11.72 -33.04 -19.05
CA ASP A 144 -12.65 -32.78 -20.17
C ASP A 144 -11.94 -32.37 -21.48
N GLY A 145 -10.77 -32.97 -21.76
CA GLY A 145 -9.95 -32.70 -22.95
C GLY A 145 -9.09 -31.43 -22.87
N LYS A 146 -9.10 -30.71 -21.75
CA LYS A 146 -8.36 -29.46 -21.54
C LYS A 146 -7.32 -29.57 -20.45
N TRP A 147 -6.15 -28.99 -20.70
CA TRP A 147 -5.11 -28.86 -19.69
C TRP A 147 -5.45 -27.72 -18.71
N GLN A 148 -5.50 -28.05 -17.43
CA GLN A 148 -5.79 -27.10 -16.37
C GLN A 148 -4.72 -27.17 -15.28
N MET A 149 -4.32 -26.03 -14.75
CA MET A 149 -3.18 -25.91 -13.83
C MET A 149 -3.63 -26.07 -12.37
N ALA A 150 -2.78 -26.68 -11.55
CA ALA A 150 -3.01 -26.87 -10.13
C ALA A 150 -1.73 -26.66 -9.32
N ASP A 151 -1.75 -25.75 -8.35
CA ASP A 151 -0.70 -25.59 -7.34
C ASP A 151 -1.27 -25.82 -5.94
N VAL A 152 -1.15 -27.05 -5.46
CA VAL A 152 -1.61 -27.44 -4.13
C VAL A 152 -0.78 -26.80 -3.02
N THR A 153 0.47 -26.43 -3.31
CA THR A 153 1.37 -25.80 -2.34
C THR A 153 0.83 -24.42 -1.96
N TRP A 154 0.53 -23.59 -2.95
CA TRP A 154 -0.06 -22.27 -2.74
C TRP A 154 -1.54 -22.36 -2.34
N GLY A 155 -2.18 -23.48 -2.70
CA GLY A 155 -3.50 -23.87 -2.23
C GLY A 155 -3.63 -24.15 -0.74
N ALA A 156 -2.57 -24.67 -0.09
CA ALA A 156 -2.59 -25.08 1.30
C ALA A 156 -2.37 -23.92 2.28
N GLY A 157 -1.55 -22.95 1.91
CA GLY A 157 -1.28 -21.78 2.73
C GLY A 157 0.03 -21.08 2.39
N PHE A 158 0.63 -20.42 3.38
CA PHE A 158 1.84 -19.62 3.20
C PHE A 158 2.77 -19.68 4.41
N VAL A 159 4.01 -19.25 4.22
CA VAL A 159 5.02 -19.21 5.28
C VAL A 159 5.20 -17.78 5.80
N LYS A 160 5.20 -17.60 7.13
CA LYS A 160 5.52 -16.32 7.78
C LYS A 160 6.45 -16.52 8.98
N PRO A 161 7.16 -15.50 9.47
CA PRO A 161 7.97 -15.65 10.68
C PRO A 161 7.13 -15.93 11.91
N ASP A 162 7.70 -16.74 12.79
CA ASP A 162 7.13 -16.94 14.11
C ASP A 162 7.42 -15.73 15.02
N THR A 163 6.46 -14.81 15.05
CA THR A 163 6.48 -13.57 15.84
C THR A 163 5.70 -13.70 17.15
N THR A 164 5.82 -14.85 17.82
CA THR A 164 5.12 -15.16 19.07
C THR A 164 5.33 -14.07 20.13
N TRP A 165 4.25 -13.73 20.85
CA TRP A 165 4.24 -12.68 21.87
C TRP A 165 5.27 -12.92 22.98
N TRP A 166 5.51 -14.18 23.37
CA TRP A 166 6.54 -14.58 24.32
C TRP A 166 7.96 -14.19 23.88
N ARG A 167 8.31 -14.31 22.60
CA ARG A 167 9.63 -13.87 22.08
C ARG A 167 9.82 -12.36 22.16
N LYS A 168 8.74 -11.58 21.92
CA LYS A 168 8.75 -10.12 22.12
C LYS A 168 8.91 -9.77 23.61
N LEU A 169 8.27 -10.53 24.51
CA LEU A 169 8.44 -10.37 25.96
C LEU A 169 9.88 -10.67 26.40
N VAL A 170 10.47 -11.79 25.98
CA VAL A 170 11.86 -12.15 26.32
C VAL A 170 12.84 -11.09 25.82
N HIS A 171 12.69 -10.56 24.60
CA HIS A 171 13.51 -9.45 24.11
C HIS A 171 13.38 -8.21 25.01
N ASN A 172 12.15 -7.81 25.33
CA ASN A 172 11.87 -6.61 26.10
C ASN A 172 12.34 -6.72 27.57
N VAL A 173 12.35 -7.92 28.14
CA VAL A 173 12.77 -8.16 29.54
C VAL A 173 14.27 -8.40 29.65
N THR A 174 14.90 -9.07 28.69
CA THR A 174 16.30 -9.52 28.81
C THR A 174 17.31 -8.66 28.05
N GLY A 175 16.88 -7.79 27.15
CA GLY A 175 17.77 -6.99 26.28
C GLY A 175 18.63 -7.81 25.31
N ARG A 176 18.51 -9.14 25.32
CA ARG A 176 19.28 -10.03 24.45
C ARG A 176 18.60 -10.09 23.07
N PRO A 177 19.36 -9.98 21.97
CA PRO A 177 18.80 -10.18 20.63
C PRO A 177 18.25 -11.61 20.55
N VAL A 178 16.97 -11.74 20.18
CA VAL A 178 16.35 -13.04 19.93
C VAL A 178 17.04 -13.66 18.73
N ARG A 179 17.94 -14.62 18.96
CA ARG A 179 18.58 -15.38 17.90
C ARG A 179 17.51 -16.19 17.15
N LYS A 180 17.54 -16.08 15.82
CA LYS A 180 16.71 -16.77 14.81
C LYS A 180 15.18 -16.71 15.07
N THR A 181 14.50 -15.74 14.47
CA THR A 181 13.07 -15.89 14.14
C THR A 181 12.95 -17.00 13.10
N ASN A 182 12.47 -18.17 13.51
CA ASN A 182 12.15 -19.28 12.61
C ASN A 182 10.93 -18.92 11.77
N MET A 183 10.87 -19.45 10.55
CA MET A 183 9.69 -19.36 9.69
C MET A 183 8.68 -20.44 10.14
N LYS A 184 7.38 -20.17 10.01
CA LYS A 184 6.29 -21.11 10.31
C LYS A 184 5.28 -21.12 9.17
N PHE A 185 4.78 -22.30 8.85
CA PHE A 185 3.67 -22.45 7.93
C PHE A 185 2.36 -22.02 8.60
N VAL A 186 1.47 -21.44 7.81
CA VAL A 186 0.13 -21.01 8.19
C VAL A 186 -0.83 -21.51 7.15
N TRP A 187 -1.78 -22.35 7.58
CA TRP A 187 -2.87 -22.82 6.76
C TRP A 187 -3.72 -21.65 6.26
N GLN A 188 -3.92 -21.60 4.94
CA GLN A 188 -4.84 -20.70 4.27
C GLN A 188 -5.30 -21.41 3.00
N TYR A 189 -6.39 -22.18 3.12
CA TYR A 189 -6.95 -22.90 2.00
C TYR A 189 -7.45 -21.93 0.93
N GLU A 190 -6.90 -22.02 -0.29
CA GLU A 190 -7.30 -21.21 -1.42
C GLU A 190 -7.70 -22.09 -2.61
N ARG A 191 -8.99 -22.12 -2.94
CA ARG A 191 -9.51 -22.88 -4.09
C ARG A 191 -8.99 -22.37 -5.43
N LYS A 192 -8.61 -21.10 -5.52
CA LYS A 192 -8.25 -20.47 -6.80
C LYS A 192 -7.08 -21.19 -7.48
N TRP A 193 -6.19 -21.87 -6.74
CA TRP A 193 -5.04 -22.58 -7.29
C TRP A 193 -5.34 -23.96 -7.85
N LEU A 194 -6.62 -24.33 -8.00
CA LEU A 194 -7.05 -25.60 -8.58
C LEU A 194 -7.80 -25.36 -9.90
N LEU A 195 -7.41 -26.09 -10.95
CA LEU A 195 -8.02 -26.08 -12.28
C LEU A 195 -8.03 -24.68 -12.92
N GLN A 196 -6.94 -23.94 -12.78
CA GLN A 196 -6.77 -22.63 -13.43
C GLN A 196 -6.58 -22.79 -14.95
N ASP A 197 -7.07 -21.79 -15.68
CA ASP A 197 -6.75 -21.63 -17.09
C ASP A 197 -5.26 -21.28 -17.27
N PRO A 198 -4.57 -21.85 -18.28
CA PRO A 198 -3.15 -21.57 -18.53
C PRO A 198 -2.80 -20.10 -18.71
N LEU A 199 -3.65 -19.27 -19.33
CA LEU A 199 -3.39 -17.84 -19.53
C LEU A 199 -3.44 -17.07 -18.21
N GLU A 200 -4.35 -17.43 -17.31
CA GLU A 200 -4.41 -16.85 -15.96
C GLU A 200 -3.23 -17.32 -15.10
N PHE A 201 -2.83 -18.58 -15.24
CA PHE A 201 -1.71 -19.14 -14.49
C PHE A 201 -0.37 -18.45 -14.79
N ARG A 202 -0.19 -17.98 -16.03
CA ARG A 202 1.00 -17.22 -16.51
C ARG A 202 1.30 -15.95 -15.73
N TYR A 203 0.32 -15.36 -15.02
CA TYR A 203 0.60 -14.16 -14.22
C TYR A 203 1.56 -14.45 -13.07
N THR A 204 1.59 -15.70 -12.58
CA THR A 204 2.36 -16.08 -11.39
C THR A 204 3.34 -17.22 -11.62
N HIS A 205 3.13 -18.05 -12.65
CA HIS A 205 3.92 -19.24 -12.94
C HIS A 205 4.41 -19.26 -14.39
N LEU A 206 5.66 -19.67 -14.59
CA LEU A 206 6.26 -19.86 -15.90
C LEU A 206 7.03 -21.18 -15.94
N PRO A 207 6.57 -22.20 -16.70
CA PRO A 207 7.29 -23.46 -16.87
C PRO A 207 8.72 -23.28 -17.36
N ALA A 208 9.65 -24.13 -16.90
CA ALA A 208 11.02 -24.16 -17.41
C ALA A 208 11.08 -24.69 -18.85
N TYR A 209 10.19 -25.63 -19.20
CA TYR A 209 10.03 -26.16 -20.55
C TYR A 209 8.83 -25.51 -21.26
N PRO A 210 9.03 -24.74 -22.34
CA PRO A 210 7.98 -23.89 -22.93
C PRO A 210 6.68 -24.58 -23.34
N PRO A 211 6.67 -25.82 -23.88
CA PRO A 211 5.42 -26.50 -24.23
C PRO A 211 4.44 -26.69 -23.08
N PHE A 212 4.92 -26.72 -21.83
CA PHE A 212 4.07 -26.82 -20.63
C PHE A 212 3.39 -25.51 -20.24
N GLN A 213 3.46 -24.48 -21.09
CA GLN A 213 2.59 -23.32 -20.97
C GLN A 213 1.16 -23.60 -21.45
N PHE A 214 0.94 -24.70 -22.18
CA PHE A 214 -0.39 -25.13 -22.69
C PHE A 214 -1.11 -24.03 -23.47
N THR A 215 -0.35 -23.35 -24.33
CA THR A 215 -0.81 -22.23 -25.15
C THR A 215 -0.18 -22.29 -26.54
N ASP A 216 -0.83 -21.66 -27.51
CA ASP A 216 -0.41 -21.59 -28.92
C ASP A 216 0.90 -20.80 -29.12
N THR A 217 1.17 -19.85 -28.22
CA THR A 217 2.42 -19.12 -28.13
C THR A 217 3.19 -19.51 -26.88
N ALA A 218 4.52 -19.45 -26.91
CA ALA A 218 5.35 -19.56 -25.71
C ALA A 218 5.68 -18.15 -25.20
N MET A 219 5.19 -17.77 -24.01
CA MET A 219 5.52 -16.50 -23.39
C MET A 219 7.03 -16.43 -23.11
N PRO A 220 7.74 -15.44 -23.66
CA PRO A 220 9.16 -15.25 -23.37
C PRO A 220 9.37 -14.88 -21.90
N ILE A 221 10.50 -15.32 -21.34
CA ILE A 221 10.86 -14.99 -19.96
C ILE A 221 10.89 -13.48 -19.71
N SER A 222 11.32 -12.70 -20.70
CA SER A 222 11.37 -11.23 -20.61
C SER A 222 10.00 -10.58 -20.45
N VAL A 223 8.92 -11.18 -20.96
CA VAL A 223 7.55 -10.70 -20.75
C VAL A 223 7.12 -10.97 -19.32
N PHE A 224 7.39 -12.17 -18.81
CA PHE A 224 7.09 -12.53 -17.42
C PHE A 224 7.81 -11.62 -16.41
N GLU A 225 9.07 -11.30 -16.68
CA GLU A 225 9.89 -10.39 -15.86
C GLU A 225 9.37 -8.94 -15.86
N GLN A 226 8.71 -8.50 -16.93
CA GLN A 226 8.15 -7.13 -17.03
C GLN A 226 6.88 -6.91 -16.19
N GLY A 227 6.27 -7.98 -15.68
CA GLY A 227 5.09 -7.92 -14.82
C GLY A 227 3.77 -7.88 -15.57
N ASP A 228 2.70 -7.64 -14.83
CA ASP A 228 1.34 -8.04 -15.23
C ASP A 228 0.81 -7.28 -16.44
N SER A 229 1.21 -6.01 -16.64
CA SER A 229 0.81 -5.26 -17.83
C SER A 229 1.37 -5.87 -19.13
N ALA A 230 2.61 -6.36 -19.11
CA ALA A 230 3.22 -7.00 -20.27
C ALA A 230 2.60 -8.38 -20.54
N ILE A 231 2.35 -9.15 -19.47
CA ILE A 231 1.66 -10.44 -19.55
C ILE A 231 0.24 -10.26 -20.12
N ARG A 232 -0.50 -9.26 -19.66
CA ARG A 232 -1.84 -8.93 -20.17
C ARG A 232 -1.83 -8.63 -21.66
N ALA A 233 -0.86 -7.82 -22.11
CA ALA A 233 -0.71 -7.49 -23.52
C ALA A 233 -0.35 -8.74 -24.37
N PHE A 234 0.48 -9.64 -23.83
CA PHE A 234 0.84 -10.89 -24.50
C PHE A 234 -0.31 -11.90 -24.53
N ASN A 235 -1.05 -12.04 -23.43
CA ASN A 235 -2.21 -12.92 -23.33
C ASN A 235 -3.36 -12.47 -24.24
N ALA A 236 -3.47 -11.17 -24.56
CA ALA A 236 -4.49 -10.66 -25.49
C ALA A 236 -4.39 -11.23 -26.91
N ILE A 237 -3.23 -11.80 -27.29
CA ILE A 237 -2.99 -12.43 -28.59
C ILE A 237 -2.66 -13.93 -28.48
N SER A 238 -2.79 -14.52 -27.29
CA SER A 238 -2.47 -15.92 -27.02
C SER A 238 -3.71 -16.69 -26.62
N HIS A 239 -3.79 -17.97 -26.97
CA HIS A 239 -4.91 -18.84 -26.62
C HIS A 239 -4.41 -20.10 -25.93
N SER A 240 -5.17 -20.58 -24.94
CA SER A 240 -4.99 -21.92 -24.37
C SER A 240 -5.20 -22.95 -25.49
N ILE A 241 -4.31 -23.94 -25.56
CA ILE A 241 -4.49 -25.07 -26.48
C ILE A 241 -5.19 -26.21 -25.76
N ASP A 242 -6.06 -26.89 -26.48
CA ASP A 242 -6.59 -28.18 -26.06
C ASP A 242 -5.48 -29.25 -26.14
N ASN A 243 -5.83 -30.48 -25.79
CA ASN A 243 -4.91 -31.60 -25.83
C ASN A 243 -4.33 -31.85 -27.24
N SER A 244 -3.03 -32.19 -27.31
CA SER A 244 -2.34 -32.55 -28.55
C SER A 244 -1.54 -33.84 -28.39
N ASP A 245 -1.21 -34.52 -29.49
CA ASP A 245 -0.43 -35.78 -29.46
C ASP A 245 0.92 -35.61 -28.75
N GLU A 246 1.57 -34.46 -28.95
CA GLU A 246 2.84 -34.15 -28.29
C GLU A 246 2.65 -33.96 -26.78
N LEU A 247 1.60 -33.25 -26.34
CA LEU A 247 1.31 -33.11 -24.91
C LEU A 247 0.94 -34.45 -24.27
N MET A 248 0.25 -35.33 -25.01
CA MET A 248 -0.03 -36.69 -24.56
C MET A 248 1.24 -37.51 -24.40
N ARG A 249 2.18 -37.43 -25.36
CA ARG A 249 3.50 -38.04 -25.25
C ARG A 249 4.26 -37.49 -24.04
N LEU A 250 4.37 -36.17 -23.90
CA LEU A 250 5.08 -35.52 -22.80
C LEU A 250 4.47 -35.89 -21.44
N SER A 251 3.15 -36.06 -21.36
CA SER A 251 2.48 -36.44 -20.11
C SER A 251 2.81 -37.85 -19.61
N SER A 252 3.41 -38.69 -20.46
CA SER A 252 3.87 -40.02 -20.07
C SER A 252 5.28 -40.02 -19.47
N LEU A 253 6.00 -38.90 -19.56
CA LEU A 253 7.37 -38.75 -19.08
C LEU A 253 7.39 -38.21 -17.65
N GLY A 254 8.36 -38.66 -16.86
CA GLY A 254 8.61 -38.08 -15.53
C GLY A 254 9.32 -36.72 -15.62
N ASP A 255 9.25 -35.91 -14.56
CA ASP A 255 9.96 -34.62 -14.46
C ASP A 255 11.48 -34.76 -14.73
N THR A 256 12.10 -35.85 -14.25
CA THR A 256 13.52 -36.13 -14.52
C THR A 256 13.79 -36.42 -16.00
N ASP A 257 12.89 -37.12 -16.68
CA ASP A 257 13.02 -37.38 -18.13
C ASP A 257 12.89 -36.07 -18.91
N ILE A 258 11.94 -35.20 -18.52
CA ILE A 258 11.79 -33.88 -19.14
C ILE A 258 13.06 -33.05 -18.98
N GLN A 259 13.61 -32.99 -17.75
CA GLN A 259 14.81 -32.22 -17.46
C GLN A 259 16.07 -32.73 -18.18
N THR A 260 16.12 -34.01 -18.52
CA THR A 260 17.28 -34.62 -19.19
C THR A 260 17.14 -34.64 -20.71
N LEU A 261 15.98 -35.03 -21.24
CA LEU A 261 15.72 -35.12 -22.69
C LEU A 261 15.61 -33.74 -23.35
N PHE A 262 15.08 -32.74 -22.64
CA PHE A 262 14.83 -31.40 -23.18
C PHE A 262 15.75 -30.33 -22.55
N ALA A 263 16.86 -30.75 -21.95
CA ALA A 263 17.82 -29.88 -21.28
C ALA A 263 18.31 -28.72 -22.18
N ALA A 264 18.59 -29.01 -23.47
CA ALA A 264 19.00 -28.00 -24.44
C ALA A 264 17.92 -26.94 -24.71
N ASP A 265 16.65 -27.35 -24.85
CA ASP A 265 15.53 -26.45 -25.09
C ASP A 265 15.23 -25.58 -23.86
N ILE A 266 15.33 -26.16 -22.66
CA ILE A 266 15.20 -25.44 -21.38
C ILE A 266 16.29 -24.36 -21.29
N TYR A 267 17.54 -24.69 -21.62
CA TYR A 267 18.63 -23.70 -21.64
C TYR A 267 18.43 -22.63 -22.72
N LYS A 268 17.96 -23.01 -23.91
CA LYS A 268 17.64 -22.06 -24.98
C LYS A 268 16.55 -21.08 -24.56
N PHE A 269 15.56 -21.55 -23.81
CA PHE A 269 14.49 -20.71 -23.27
C PHE A 269 14.99 -19.75 -22.18
N ASN A 270 15.86 -20.22 -21.30
CA ASN A 270 16.52 -19.38 -20.30
C ASN A 270 18.02 -19.68 -20.19
N ASN A 271 18.83 -18.92 -20.92
CA ASN A 271 20.29 -19.06 -20.93
C ASN A 271 20.97 -18.71 -19.59
N ARG A 272 20.22 -18.20 -18.61
CA ARG A 272 20.71 -17.99 -17.24
C ARG A 272 20.59 -19.25 -16.37
N PHE A 273 19.87 -20.27 -16.84
CA PHE A 273 19.81 -21.58 -16.22
C PHE A 273 20.90 -22.49 -16.79
N ALA A 274 22.16 -22.09 -16.61
CA ALA A 274 23.35 -22.79 -17.08
C ALA A 274 23.40 -24.27 -16.63
N LEU A 275 22.75 -24.63 -15.52
CA LEU A 275 22.64 -26.03 -15.10
C LEU A 275 21.91 -26.92 -16.12
N ALA A 276 20.93 -26.39 -16.87
CA ALA A 276 20.29 -27.15 -17.94
C ALA A 276 21.27 -27.49 -19.08
N ALA A 277 22.11 -26.54 -19.50
CA ALA A 277 23.19 -26.83 -20.45
C ALA A 277 24.20 -27.84 -19.88
N ALA A 278 24.49 -27.76 -18.58
CA ALA A 278 25.36 -28.75 -17.93
C ALA A 278 24.77 -30.16 -17.99
N ILE A 279 23.46 -30.31 -17.75
CA ILE A 279 22.74 -31.58 -17.88
C ILE A 279 22.81 -32.08 -19.33
N ASP A 280 22.51 -31.22 -20.31
CA ASP A 280 22.58 -31.55 -21.74
C ASP A 280 23.95 -32.11 -22.14
N TYR A 281 25.03 -31.38 -21.85
CA TYR A 281 26.39 -31.84 -22.14
C TYR A 281 26.75 -33.14 -21.43
N ASN A 282 26.29 -33.34 -20.18
CA ASN A 282 26.52 -34.58 -19.45
C ASN A 282 25.78 -35.76 -20.09
N MET A 283 24.53 -35.56 -20.53
CA MET A 283 23.75 -36.59 -21.23
C MET A 283 24.37 -36.94 -22.58
N GLN A 284 24.86 -35.95 -23.33
CA GLN A 284 25.60 -36.19 -24.57
C GLN A 284 26.89 -36.98 -24.31
N ALA A 285 27.63 -36.68 -23.24
CA ALA A 285 28.82 -37.43 -22.86
C ALA A 285 28.49 -38.90 -22.55
N ILE A 286 27.43 -39.15 -21.76
CA ILE A 286 26.94 -40.50 -21.45
C ILE A 286 26.57 -41.25 -22.74
N ALA A 287 25.81 -40.63 -23.64
CA ALA A 287 25.43 -41.25 -24.91
C ALA A 287 26.64 -41.62 -25.78
N VAL A 288 27.70 -40.79 -25.79
CA VAL A 288 28.95 -41.11 -26.48
C VAL A 288 29.63 -42.33 -25.85
N ILE A 289 29.68 -42.41 -24.51
CA ILE A 289 30.25 -43.55 -23.79
C ILE A 289 29.45 -44.83 -24.06
N ASP A 290 28.13 -44.78 -23.95
CA ASP A 290 27.24 -45.92 -24.16
C ASP A 290 27.29 -46.45 -25.61
N SER A 291 27.72 -45.62 -26.56
CA SER A 291 27.92 -46.04 -27.95
C SER A 291 29.14 -46.96 -28.15
N ILE A 292 30.06 -47.01 -27.19
CA ILE A 292 31.28 -47.82 -27.24
C ILE A 292 30.94 -49.29 -26.94
N LYS A 293 31.23 -50.17 -27.92
CA LYS A 293 31.01 -51.62 -27.81
C LYS A 293 32.33 -52.36 -27.61
N GLU A 294 32.29 -53.61 -27.14
CA GLU A 294 33.48 -54.44 -26.89
C GLU A 294 34.41 -54.59 -28.12
N ASN A 295 33.86 -54.59 -29.34
CA ASN A 295 34.62 -54.73 -30.60
C ASN A 295 34.98 -53.38 -31.26
N THR A 296 34.94 -52.27 -30.52
CA THR A 296 35.26 -50.94 -31.09
C THR A 296 36.75 -50.84 -31.41
N ASP A 297 37.08 -50.39 -32.62
CA ASP A 297 38.47 -50.11 -33.01
C ASP A 297 39.16 -49.16 -32.02
N VAL A 298 40.44 -49.39 -31.73
CA VAL A 298 41.18 -48.64 -30.69
C VAL A 298 41.27 -47.15 -31.00
N ALA A 299 41.40 -46.76 -32.27
CA ALA A 299 41.43 -45.35 -32.65
C ALA A 299 40.04 -44.71 -32.46
N VAL A 300 38.98 -45.43 -32.81
CA VAL A 300 37.58 -45.00 -32.61
C VAL A 300 37.25 -44.90 -31.11
N TYR A 301 37.70 -45.85 -30.29
CA TYR A 301 37.56 -45.84 -28.84
C TYR A 301 38.20 -44.58 -28.25
N LYS A 302 39.47 -44.31 -28.57
CA LYS A 302 40.21 -43.13 -28.09
C LYS A 302 39.52 -41.83 -28.50
N ALA A 303 39.07 -41.73 -29.75
CA ALA A 303 38.36 -40.56 -30.24
C ALA A 303 37.04 -40.30 -29.49
N ARG A 304 36.26 -41.35 -29.20
CA ARG A 304 35.00 -41.24 -28.45
C ARG A 304 35.22 -40.88 -26.99
N VAL A 305 36.20 -41.49 -26.32
CA VAL A 305 36.57 -41.12 -24.95
C VAL A 305 37.01 -39.65 -24.88
N ALA A 306 37.80 -39.18 -25.84
CA ALA A 306 38.19 -37.77 -25.92
C ALA A 306 36.97 -36.84 -26.13
N ALA A 307 36.06 -37.19 -27.04
CA ALA A 307 34.83 -36.41 -27.25
C ALA A 307 33.93 -36.35 -26.01
N ALA A 308 33.77 -37.47 -25.29
CA ALA A 308 33.04 -37.51 -24.02
C ALA A 308 33.71 -36.62 -22.96
N TYR A 309 35.04 -36.60 -22.92
CA TYR A 309 35.81 -35.75 -22.00
C TYR A 309 35.60 -34.25 -22.27
N ASP A 310 35.59 -33.85 -23.55
CA ASP A 310 35.32 -32.46 -23.95
C ASP A 310 33.90 -32.03 -23.57
N LEU A 311 32.90 -32.90 -23.78
CA LEU A 311 31.52 -32.65 -23.38
C LEU A 311 31.38 -32.53 -21.85
N MET A 312 31.99 -33.44 -21.09
CA MET A 312 32.03 -33.35 -19.63
C MET A 312 32.74 -32.08 -19.14
N THR A 313 33.77 -31.62 -19.85
CA THR A 313 34.46 -30.36 -19.56
C THR A 313 33.52 -29.17 -19.74
N LYS A 314 32.79 -29.11 -20.86
CA LYS A 314 31.74 -28.10 -21.07
C LYS A 314 30.67 -28.16 -19.99
N SER A 315 30.22 -29.35 -19.60
CA SER A 315 29.26 -29.53 -18.50
C SER A 315 29.76 -28.91 -17.19
N ARG A 316 31.00 -29.21 -16.80
CA ARG A 316 31.64 -28.63 -15.60
C ARG A 316 31.73 -27.10 -15.68
N ASP A 317 32.07 -26.56 -16.84
CA ASP A 317 32.21 -25.12 -17.03
C ASP A 317 30.85 -24.42 -16.89
N MET A 318 29.76 -25.01 -17.42
CA MET A 318 28.40 -24.53 -17.21
C MET A 318 27.96 -24.57 -15.74
N VAL A 319 28.38 -25.57 -14.96
CA VAL A 319 28.11 -25.61 -13.50
C VAL A 319 28.84 -24.49 -12.77
N ASN A 320 30.06 -24.16 -13.18
CA ASN A 320 30.82 -23.04 -12.63
C ASN A 320 30.17 -21.70 -13.01
N GLU A 321 29.71 -21.56 -14.26
CA GLU A 321 28.93 -20.41 -14.71
C GLU A 321 27.65 -20.25 -13.87
N GLN A 322 26.88 -21.31 -13.65
CA GLN A 322 25.71 -21.28 -12.78
C GLN A 322 26.07 -20.79 -11.37
N SER A 323 27.20 -21.24 -10.81
CA SER A 323 27.68 -20.79 -9.49
C SER A 323 27.95 -19.28 -9.45
N VAL A 324 28.54 -18.72 -10.51
CA VAL A 324 28.82 -17.28 -10.64
C VAL A 324 27.52 -16.49 -10.79
N LEU A 325 26.63 -16.92 -11.70
CA LEU A 325 25.33 -16.29 -11.94
C LEU A 325 24.47 -16.26 -10.68
N THR A 326 24.42 -17.38 -9.96
CA THR A 326 23.68 -17.54 -8.70
C THR A 326 24.23 -16.57 -7.63
N THR A 327 25.55 -16.49 -7.48
CA THR A 327 26.18 -15.54 -6.54
C THR A 327 25.84 -14.09 -6.90
N GLY A 328 25.92 -13.73 -8.18
CA GLY A 328 25.55 -12.40 -8.69
C GLY A 328 24.08 -12.06 -8.42
N GLN A 329 23.16 -12.97 -8.73
CA GLN A 329 21.72 -12.83 -8.47
C GLN A 329 21.46 -12.48 -7.00
N TYR A 330 21.98 -13.29 -6.07
CA TYR A 330 21.71 -13.11 -4.66
C TYR A 330 22.34 -11.84 -4.08
N ASN A 331 23.49 -11.40 -4.60
CA ASN A 331 24.04 -10.10 -4.23
C ASN A 331 23.12 -8.96 -4.70
N THR A 332 22.62 -9.02 -5.93
CA THR A 332 21.65 -8.02 -6.44
C THR A 332 20.36 -8.00 -5.60
N LEU A 333 19.80 -9.17 -5.24
CA LEU A 333 18.60 -9.25 -4.39
C LEU A 333 18.84 -8.66 -2.99
N LYS A 334 19.99 -8.93 -2.36
CA LYS A 334 20.35 -8.33 -1.06
C LYS A 334 20.45 -6.80 -1.15
N SER A 335 21.15 -6.29 -2.16
CA SER A 335 21.27 -4.85 -2.38
C SER A 335 19.91 -4.20 -2.66
N LYS A 336 19.03 -4.89 -3.39
CA LYS A 336 17.67 -4.44 -3.67
C LYS A 336 16.81 -4.34 -2.42
N ASN A 337 16.78 -5.39 -1.60
CA ASN A 337 16.04 -5.39 -0.33
C ASN A 337 16.50 -4.25 0.59
N MET A 338 17.81 -3.98 0.62
CA MET A 338 18.37 -2.85 1.37
C MET A 338 17.94 -1.49 0.80
N ARG A 339 17.94 -1.31 -0.54
CA ARG A 339 17.45 -0.09 -1.18
C ARG A 339 15.97 0.16 -0.90
N LYS A 340 15.12 -0.87 -1.10
CA LYS A 340 13.68 -0.82 -0.76
C LYS A 340 13.45 -0.31 0.66
N TYR A 341 14.16 -0.88 1.63
CA TYR A 341 14.07 -0.47 3.02
C TYR A 341 14.53 0.98 3.25
N SER A 342 15.66 1.39 2.63
CA SER A 342 16.16 2.76 2.75
C SER A 342 15.15 3.76 2.21
N ASP A 343 14.64 3.53 1.00
CA ASP A 343 13.67 4.40 0.33
C ASP A 343 12.37 4.51 1.14
N ALA A 344 11.87 3.39 1.66
CA ALA A 344 10.69 3.38 2.52
C ALA A 344 10.91 4.15 3.82
N MET A 345 12.08 3.98 4.46
CA MET A 345 12.41 4.69 5.70
C MET A 345 12.60 6.20 5.47
N ASP A 346 13.22 6.59 4.36
CA ASP A 346 13.36 7.99 3.97
C ASP A 346 11.97 8.61 3.72
N TYR A 347 11.09 7.91 3.04
CA TYR A 347 9.69 8.29 2.86
C TYR A 347 8.96 8.47 4.20
N PHE A 348 9.03 7.51 5.13
CA PHE A 348 8.37 7.63 6.43
C PHE A 348 8.92 8.79 7.25
N ARG A 349 10.23 9.01 7.24
CA ARG A 349 10.86 10.14 7.93
C ARG A 349 10.38 11.47 7.33
N ASN A 350 10.28 11.56 6.01
CA ASN A 350 9.79 12.74 5.31
C ASN A 350 8.30 13.00 5.57
N LEU A 351 7.44 11.98 5.56
CA LEU A 351 6.04 12.12 5.94
C LEU A 351 5.90 12.61 7.38
N TYR A 352 6.62 11.98 8.31
CA TYR A 352 6.57 12.33 9.72
C TYR A 352 7.05 13.77 9.96
N SER A 353 8.20 14.16 9.40
CA SER A 353 8.77 15.49 9.59
C SER A 353 7.89 16.56 8.93
N SER A 354 7.39 16.30 7.72
CA SER A 354 6.48 17.20 7.01
C SER A 354 5.18 17.40 7.78
N ALA A 355 4.53 16.32 8.20
CA ALA A 355 3.26 16.41 8.94
C ALA A 355 3.44 17.12 10.30
N ARG A 356 4.57 16.89 10.99
CA ARG A 356 4.89 17.60 12.23
C ARG A 356 5.19 19.08 11.99
N ARG A 357 5.86 19.43 10.90
CA ARG A 357 6.07 20.82 10.48
C ARG A 357 4.73 21.52 10.24
N MET A 358 3.84 20.92 9.46
CA MET A 358 2.50 21.47 9.19
C MET A 358 1.68 21.60 10.48
N THR A 359 1.74 20.62 11.40
CA THR A 359 1.06 20.72 12.71
C THR A 359 1.57 21.91 13.53
N ASN A 360 2.87 22.16 13.53
CA ASN A 360 3.48 23.29 14.23
C ASN A 360 3.08 24.63 13.58
N GLU A 361 3.08 24.68 12.25
CA GLU A 361 2.66 25.84 11.47
C GLU A 361 1.19 26.18 11.77
N MET A 362 0.29 25.21 11.67
CA MET A 362 -1.12 25.37 12.03
C MET A 362 -1.31 25.82 13.48
N THR A 363 -0.45 25.40 14.41
CA THR A 363 -0.49 25.88 15.80
C THR A 363 -0.07 27.35 15.93
N ARG A 364 0.85 27.84 15.10
CA ARG A 364 1.19 29.28 15.06
C ARG A 364 0.01 30.10 14.55
N TYR A 365 -0.62 29.63 13.47
CA TYR A 365 -1.83 30.24 12.90
C TYR A 365 -3.00 30.23 13.89
N GLN A 366 -3.16 29.15 14.66
CA GLN A 366 -4.17 29.08 15.72
C GLN A 366 -4.00 30.21 16.73
N LYS A 367 -2.78 30.37 17.28
CA LYS A 367 -2.47 31.43 18.24
C LYS A 367 -2.68 32.83 17.66
N ALA A 368 -2.30 33.04 16.40
CA ALA A 368 -2.53 34.30 15.71
C ALA A 368 -4.03 34.62 15.58
N SER A 369 -4.85 33.62 15.23
CA SER A 369 -6.30 33.77 15.10
C SER A 369 -6.97 34.06 16.45
N GLU A 370 -6.53 33.38 17.52
CA GLU A 370 -7.02 33.59 18.89
C GLU A 370 -6.71 35.02 19.36
N HIS A 371 -5.51 35.53 19.07
CA HIS A 371 -5.14 36.90 19.39
C HIS A 371 -5.99 37.93 18.63
N ILE A 372 -6.23 37.71 17.34
CA ILE A 372 -7.06 38.61 16.51
C ILE A 372 -8.51 38.58 16.97
N GLN A 373 -9.03 37.40 17.31
CA GLN A 373 -10.37 37.24 17.88
C GLN A 373 -10.50 38.02 19.20
N PHE A 374 -9.46 38.06 20.03
CA PHE A 374 -9.44 38.86 21.26
C PHE A 374 -9.48 40.37 20.95
N VAL A 375 -8.57 40.88 20.10
CA VAL A 375 -8.55 42.29 19.70
C VAL A 375 -9.89 42.72 19.10
N TYR A 376 -10.46 41.86 18.26
CA TYR A 376 -11.77 42.09 17.67
C TYR A 376 -12.89 42.25 18.72
N GLN A 377 -12.90 41.40 19.75
CA GLN A 377 -13.93 41.47 20.80
C GLN A 377 -13.86 42.79 21.57
N ASP A 378 -12.67 43.37 21.72
CA ASP A 378 -12.49 44.69 22.34
C ASP A 378 -13.08 45.79 21.46
N VAL A 379 -12.73 45.82 20.17
CA VAL A 379 -13.22 46.81 19.21
C VAL A 379 -14.75 46.73 19.05
N ARG A 380 -15.30 45.52 18.94
CA ARG A 380 -16.76 45.31 18.86
C ARG A 380 -17.47 45.81 20.12
N ARG A 381 -16.88 45.62 21.30
CA ARG A 381 -17.45 46.12 22.56
C ARG A 381 -17.48 47.66 22.60
N GLU A 382 -16.41 48.31 22.15
CA GLU A 382 -16.35 49.77 22.05
C GLU A 382 -17.37 50.30 21.03
N TYR A 383 -17.44 49.64 19.88
CA TYR A 383 -18.41 49.98 18.84
C TYR A 383 -19.86 49.86 19.31
N VAL A 384 -20.24 48.72 19.90
CA VAL A 384 -21.60 48.51 20.44
C VAL A 384 -21.94 49.55 21.52
N ARG A 385 -20.94 50.01 22.28
CA ARG A 385 -21.11 51.11 23.24
C ARG A 385 -21.46 52.42 22.51
N VAL A 386 -20.76 52.77 21.44
CA VAL A 386 -21.05 53.99 20.67
C VAL A 386 -22.35 53.88 19.88
N ALA A 387 -22.68 52.72 19.32
CA ALA A 387 -23.98 52.49 18.66
C ALA A 387 -25.15 52.66 19.65
N LYS A 388 -25.01 52.15 20.89
CA LYS A 388 -25.99 52.42 21.96
C LYS A 388 -26.04 53.91 22.33
N TYR A 389 -24.90 54.60 22.33
CA TYR A 389 -24.89 56.05 22.52
C TYR A 389 -25.69 56.77 21.41
N THR A 390 -25.58 56.32 20.15
CA THR A 390 -26.40 56.85 19.05
C THR A 390 -27.90 56.55 19.19
N ASP A 391 -28.27 55.40 19.75
CA ASP A 391 -29.68 55.09 20.09
C ASP A 391 -30.21 55.94 21.26
N THR A 392 -29.33 56.43 22.13
CA THR A 392 -29.67 57.33 23.25
C THR A 392 -29.71 58.80 22.88
N ILE A 393 -29.33 59.15 21.64
CA ILE A 393 -29.51 60.52 21.13
C ILE A 393 -31.01 60.83 21.17
N PRO A 394 -31.44 61.84 21.93
CA PRO A 394 -32.84 62.18 22.00
C PRO A 394 -33.34 62.52 20.60
N ARG A 395 -34.20 61.68 20.01
CA ARG A 395 -35.06 62.14 18.92
C ARG A 395 -35.84 63.31 19.51
N PRO A 396 -35.67 64.53 18.99
CA PRO A 396 -36.05 65.66 19.79
C PRO A 396 -37.56 65.67 20.01
N ARG A 397 -37.97 65.56 21.28
CA ARG A 397 -39.37 65.70 21.69
C ARG A 397 -39.71 67.19 21.73
N TRP A 398 -39.85 67.81 20.57
CA TRP A 398 -40.13 69.25 20.42
C TRP A 398 -41.56 69.68 20.80
N ARG A 399 -42.20 69.05 21.77
CA ARG A 399 -43.60 69.40 22.08
C ARG A 399 -43.80 70.55 23.06
N ARG A 400 -42.78 71.08 23.73
CA ARG A 400 -42.92 72.27 24.60
C ARG A 400 -41.61 72.99 24.79
N LEU A 401 -41.34 74.06 24.06
CA LEU A 401 -40.40 75.09 24.52
C LEU A 401 -40.86 76.46 23.99
N ASP A 402 -41.09 77.36 24.93
CA ASP A 402 -41.55 78.73 24.72
C ASP A 402 -40.40 79.63 24.26
N ILE A 403 -40.70 80.54 23.34
CA ILE A 403 -39.75 81.11 22.37
C ILE A 403 -39.33 82.53 22.80
N THR A 404 -38.48 82.65 23.82
CA THR A 404 -37.78 83.91 24.19
C THR A 404 -36.50 83.56 24.96
N SER A 405 -35.24 83.85 24.63
CA SER A 405 -34.54 84.80 23.75
C SER A 405 -33.04 84.38 23.67
N ARG A 406 -32.27 85.03 22.76
CA ARG A 406 -30.79 85.20 22.65
C ARG A 406 -30.01 84.37 21.60
N TRP A 407 -29.11 85.10 20.92
CA TRP A 407 -28.42 84.85 19.65
C TRP A 407 -27.21 83.92 19.72
N VAL A 408 -26.92 83.22 18.62
CA VAL A 408 -25.58 82.69 18.27
C VAL A 408 -25.08 83.47 17.04
N TYR A 409 -23.84 83.94 17.05
CA TYR A 409 -23.21 84.65 15.94
C TYR A 409 -23.20 83.79 14.66
N ASP A 410 -23.74 84.30 13.55
CA ASP A 410 -23.76 83.65 12.22
C ASP A 410 -22.40 83.03 11.83
N SER A 411 -21.30 83.70 12.21
CA SER A 411 -19.94 83.22 11.94
C SER A 411 -19.60 81.87 12.58
N LEU A 412 -20.05 81.61 13.82
CA LEU A 412 -19.78 80.33 14.50
C LEU A 412 -20.64 79.20 13.94
N TYR A 413 -21.88 79.51 13.53
CA TYR A 413 -22.76 78.56 12.86
C TYR A 413 -22.15 78.08 11.54
N THR A 414 -21.63 79.01 10.72
CA THR A 414 -20.96 78.68 9.46
C THR A 414 -19.70 77.87 9.69
N ILE A 415 -18.83 78.25 10.65
CA ILE A 415 -17.59 77.51 10.96
C ILE A 415 -17.86 76.07 11.37
N ILE A 416 -18.84 75.83 12.25
CA ILE A 416 -19.17 74.48 12.70
C ILE A 416 -19.83 73.68 11.57
N THR A 417 -20.68 74.31 10.78
CA THR A 417 -21.32 73.69 9.61
C THR A 417 -20.29 73.27 8.56
N ASP A 418 -19.32 74.14 8.25
CA ASP A 418 -18.22 73.84 7.33
C ASP A 418 -17.33 72.72 7.88
N SER A 419 -17.02 72.75 9.17
CA SER A 419 -16.26 71.69 9.84
C SER A 419 -16.98 70.34 9.85
N ILE A 420 -18.31 70.34 10.03
CA ILE A 420 -19.15 69.14 9.89
C ILE A 420 -19.13 68.64 8.45
N ASN A 421 -19.24 69.53 7.45
CA ASN A 421 -19.23 69.16 6.04
C ASN A 421 -17.86 68.62 5.60
N GLU A 422 -16.76 69.21 6.05
CA GLU A 422 -15.40 68.69 5.81
C GLU A 422 -15.20 67.30 6.41
N ARG A 423 -15.62 67.10 7.67
CA ARG A 423 -15.58 65.77 8.31
C ARG A 423 -16.47 64.75 7.59
N LYS A 424 -17.58 65.17 6.97
CA LYS A 424 -18.42 64.30 6.14
C LYS A 424 -17.75 63.93 4.83
N THR A 425 -17.06 64.86 4.17
CA THR A 425 -16.25 64.54 2.98
C THR A 425 -15.19 63.51 3.33
N ARG A 426 -14.47 63.72 4.45
CA ARG A 426 -13.50 62.74 4.96
C ARG A 426 -14.16 61.40 5.32
N LEU A 427 -15.36 61.41 5.91
CA LEU A 427 -16.10 60.19 6.21
C LEU A 427 -16.55 59.48 4.93
N ALA A 428 -16.95 60.20 3.88
CA ALA A 428 -17.29 59.64 2.57
C ALA A 428 -16.06 58.95 1.93
N ASP A 429 -14.87 59.53 2.05
CA ASP A 429 -13.61 58.94 1.59
C ASP A 429 -13.26 57.67 2.37
N ILE A 430 -13.46 57.67 3.69
CA ILE A 430 -13.25 56.50 4.56
C ILE A 430 -14.31 55.41 4.29
N THR A 431 -15.55 55.79 3.97
CA THR A 431 -16.70 54.88 3.76
C THR A 431 -16.82 54.35 2.33
N GLY A 432 -16.04 54.85 1.35
CA GLY A 432 -15.80 54.21 0.04
C GLY A 432 -15.25 52.76 0.08
N SER A 433 -15.09 52.25 1.29
CA SER A 433 -14.86 50.87 1.78
C SER A 433 -15.73 49.72 1.24
N GLU A 434 -16.67 49.94 0.30
CA GLU A 434 -17.37 48.86 -0.40
C GLU A 434 -16.36 47.90 -1.10
N SER A 435 -15.18 48.42 -1.42
CA SER A 435 -14.01 47.67 -1.87
C SER A 435 -13.42 46.72 -0.81
N VAL A 436 -13.36 47.10 0.47
CA VAL A 436 -12.76 46.29 1.54
C VAL A 436 -13.66 45.11 1.90
N LEU A 437 -14.96 45.35 1.98
CA LEU A 437 -15.98 44.30 2.16
C LEU A 437 -15.98 43.30 1.02
N SER A 438 -15.92 43.79 -0.23
CA SER A 438 -15.86 42.94 -1.42
C SER A 438 -14.56 42.13 -1.47
N ARG A 439 -13.42 42.74 -1.14
CA ARG A 439 -12.12 42.05 -0.99
C ARG A 439 -12.16 41.00 0.10
N LEU A 440 -12.74 41.31 1.26
CA LEU A 440 -12.89 40.37 2.38
C LEU A 440 -13.75 39.17 1.97
N GLN A 441 -14.92 39.41 1.38
CA GLN A 441 -15.83 38.36 0.94
C GLN A 441 -15.19 37.46 -0.12
N TYR A 442 -14.48 38.05 -1.09
CA TYR A 442 -13.72 37.31 -2.09
C TYR A 442 -12.68 36.38 -1.44
N ASN A 443 -11.85 36.90 -0.53
CA ASN A 443 -10.81 36.12 0.14
C ASN A 443 -11.38 35.05 1.07
N ILE A 444 -12.51 35.31 1.74
CA ILE A 444 -13.24 34.32 2.55
C ILE A 444 -13.74 33.19 1.65
N ASN A 445 -14.39 33.51 0.53
CA ASN A 445 -14.93 32.51 -0.38
C ASN A 445 -13.81 31.64 -0.97
N TYR A 446 -12.75 32.28 -1.48
CA TYR A 446 -11.60 31.57 -2.02
C TYR A 446 -10.88 30.75 -0.94
N GLY A 447 -10.71 31.28 0.27
CA GLY A 447 -10.14 30.55 1.41
C GLY A 447 -10.95 29.32 1.81
N ASN A 448 -12.29 29.42 1.82
CA ASN A 448 -13.18 28.29 2.08
C ASN A 448 -13.08 27.20 0.99
N GLU A 449 -12.93 27.60 -0.27
CA GLU A 449 -12.68 26.65 -1.37
C GLU A 449 -11.36 25.91 -1.18
N GLN A 450 -10.27 26.64 -0.89
CA GLN A 450 -8.96 26.02 -0.65
C GLN A 450 -8.94 25.14 0.59
N LEU A 451 -9.66 25.52 1.65
CA LEU A 451 -9.87 24.68 2.82
C LEU A 451 -10.61 23.39 2.45
N GLY A 452 -11.69 23.48 1.68
CA GLY A 452 -12.44 22.32 1.20
C GLY A 452 -11.59 21.38 0.34
N ASN A 453 -10.70 21.92 -0.48
CA ASN A 453 -9.71 21.14 -1.24
C ASN A 453 -8.72 20.46 -0.30
N LEU A 454 -8.13 21.21 0.63
CA LEU A 454 -7.14 20.69 1.58
C LEU A 454 -7.71 19.58 2.46
N VAL A 455 -8.91 19.75 3.02
CA VAL A 455 -9.55 18.76 3.89
C VAL A 455 -9.82 17.47 3.09
N ARG A 456 -10.38 17.57 1.88
CA ARG A 456 -10.62 16.39 1.02
C ARG A 456 -9.33 15.65 0.68
N SER A 457 -8.27 16.37 0.29
CA SER A 457 -6.99 15.75 -0.03
C SER A 457 -6.32 15.14 1.21
N LEU A 458 -6.48 15.72 2.40
CA LEU A 458 -6.01 15.13 3.66
C LEU A 458 -6.80 13.87 4.05
N GLU A 459 -8.12 13.87 3.91
CA GLU A 459 -8.95 12.69 4.15
C GLU A 459 -8.57 11.55 3.20
N TYR A 460 -8.38 11.85 1.91
CA TYR A 460 -7.90 10.86 0.95
C TYR A 460 -6.49 10.34 1.31
N ALA A 461 -5.59 11.23 1.72
CA ALA A 461 -4.26 10.83 2.22
C ALA A 461 -4.34 9.88 3.42
N THR A 462 -5.25 10.13 4.38
CA THR A 462 -5.43 9.22 5.51
C THR A 462 -5.95 7.85 5.09
N THR A 463 -6.81 7.79 4.08
CA THR A 463 -7.29 6.53 3.49
C THR A 463 -6.14 5.76 2.85
N LEU A 464 -5.34 6.43 2.01
CA LEU A 464 -4.18 5.83 1.35
C LEU A 464 -3.15 5.31 2.35
N ILE A 465 -2.79 6.11 3.36
CA ILE A 465 -1.81 5.74 4.37
C ILE A 465 -2.34 4.61 5.28
N SER A 466 -3.63 4.60 5.58
CA SER A 466 -4.23 3.52 6.38
C SER A 466 -4.18 2.19 5.61
N ALA A 467 -4.49 2.21 4.32
CA ALA A 467 -4.35 1.05 3.46
C ALA A 467 -2.87 0.61 3.38
N GLU A 468 -1.95 1.53 3.10
CA GLU A 468 -0.50 1.24 3.09
C GLU A 468 -0.04 0.58 4.40
N ALA A 469 -0.46 1.14 5.54
CA ALA A 469 -0.11 0.63 6.85
C ALA A 469 -0.66 -0.79 7.08
N GLN A 470 -1.88 -1.08 6.65
CA GLN A 470 -2.46 -2.43 6.73
C GLN A 470 -1.63 -3.44 5.92
N TYR A 471 -1.32 -3.16 4.65
CA TYR A 471 -0.50 -4.05 3.82
C TYR A 471 0.87 -4.32 4.45
N ARG A 472 1.52 -3.26 4.95
CA ARG A 472 2.81 -3.40 5.64
C ARG A 472 2.68 -4.17 6.96
N LEU A 473 1.58 -4.04 7.70
CA LEU A 473 1.33 -4.80 8.94
C LEU A 473 1.09 -6.29 8.67
N TYR A 474 0.36 -6.61 7.60
CA TYR A 474 0.12 -7.99 7.17
C TYR A 474 1.30 -8.61 6.42
N LEU A 475 2.34 -7.82 6.13
CA LEU A 475 3.54 -8.25 5.42
C LEU A 475 3.23 -8.75 4.00
N GLN A 476 2.17 -8.21 3.39
CA GLN A 476 1.70 -8.53 2.05
C GLN A 476 2.33 -7.54 1.05
N ASP A 477 3.65 -7.55 0.95
CA ASP A 477 4.42 -6.65 0.07
C ASP A 477 4.90 -7.39 -1.21
N ASN A 478 4.00 -8.16 -1.83
CA ASN A 478 4.18 -8.60 -3.21
C ASN A 478 3.75 -7.46 -4.17
N LEU A 479 4.57 -7.23 -5.20
CA LEU A 479 4.56 -6.00 -5.99
C LEU A 479 3.36 -5.82 -6.91
N ASP A 480 3.15 -4.55 -7.23
CA ASP A 480 2.14 -3.94 -8.09
C ASP A 480 0.78 -3.66 -7.42
N GLU A 481 0.24 -4.53 -6.55
CA GLU A 481 -1.06 -4.30 -5.89
C GLU A 481 -1.03 -4.07 -4.37
N GLY A 482 0.12 -4.28 -3.71
CA GLY A 482 0.30 -4.13 -2.26
C GLY A 482 0.56 -2.70 -1.77
N ALA A 483 1.53 -2.52 -0.86
CA ALA A 483 1.83 -1.21 -0.26
C ALA A 483 2.36 -0.17 -1.28
N GLY A 484 3.01 -0.63 -2.36
CA GLY A 484 3.65 0.22 -3.37
C GLY A 484 2.69 1.19 -4.07
N LYS A 485 1.47 0.77 -4.40
CA LYS A 485 0.48 1.64 -5.09
C LYS A 485 0.03 2.80 -4.21
N TYR A 486 -0.20 2.54 -2.92
CA TYR A 486 -0.59 3.57 -1.96
C TYR A 486 0.55 4.53 -1.68
N TYR A 487 1.79 4.02 -1.57
CA TYR A 487 2.99 4.84 -1.47
C TYR A 487 3.11 5.84 -2.64
N GLN A 488 2.97 5.36 -3.88
CA GLN A 488 3.05 6.22 -5.06
C GLN A 488 1.89 7.22 -5.15
N ALA A 489 0.67 6.78 -4.87
CA ALA A 489 -0.51 7.64 -4.83
C ALA A 489 -0.35 8.74 -3.77
N MET A 490 0.13 8.41 -2.58
CA MET A 490 0.36 9.37 -1.49
C MET A 490 1.44 10.40 -1.87
N LYS A 491 2.53 9.96 -2.51
CA LYS A 491 3.59 10.85 -2.98
C LYS A 491 3.09 11.86 -4.03
N GLN A 492 2.24 11.41 -4.95
CA GLN A 492 1.62 12.28 -5.96
C GLN A 492 0.62 13.25 -5.34
N LEU A 493 -0.28 12.75 -4.49
CA LEU A 493 -1.30 13.55 -3.79
C LEU A 493 -0.68 14.65 -2.94
N LYS A 494 0.40 14.33 -2.21
CA LYS A 494 1.11 15.31 -1.39
C LYS A 494 1.64 16.47 -2.24
N ASN A 495 2.36 16.16 -3.30
CA ASN A 495 3.05 17.16 -4.12
C ASN A 495 2.09 17.99 -4.98
N ARG A 496 1.00 17.39 -5.48
CA ARG A 496 0.09 18.07 -6.42
C ARG A 496 -1.04 18.82 -5.73
N GLU A 497 -1.57 18.28 -4.63
CA GLU A 497 -2.81 18.80 -4.04
C GLU A 497 -2.58 19.33 -2.63
N ILE A 498 -2.02 18.53 -1.72
CA ILE A 498 -1.96 18.90 -0.29
C ILE A 498 -1.05 20.11 -0.07
N ASP A 499 0.18 20.07 -0.60
CA ASP A 499 1.13 21.16 -0.36
C ASP A 499 0.65 22.48 -0.99
N SER A 500 0.00 22.42 -2.17
CA SER A 500 -0.55 23.59 -2.87
C SER A 500 -1.79 24.15 -2.17
N ALA A 501 -2.77 23.30 -1.84
CA ALA A 501 -3.99 23.73 -1.14
C ALA A 501 -3.67 24.29 0.24
N HIS A 502 -2.70 23.68 0.96
CA HIS A 502 -2.23 24.21 2.25
C HIS A 502 -1.61 25.60 2.10
N TYR A 503 -0.71 25.76 1.12
CA TYR A 503 -0.08 27.05 0.86
C TYR A 503 -1.11 28.14 0.55
N HIS A 504 -2.05 27.89 -0.36
CA HIS A 504 -3.07 28.87 -0.71
C HIS A 504 -4.03 29.15 0.44
N TYR A 505 -4.41 28.14 1.23
CA TYR A 505 -5.21 28.35 2.43
C TYR A 505 -4.53 29.31 3.42
N LEU A 506 -3.23 29.14 3.67
CA LEU A 506 -2.47 30.04 4.55
C LEU A 506 -2.37 31.47 3.98
N GLN A 507 -2.18 31.62 2.67
CA GLN A 507 -2.18 32.94 2.03
C GLN A 507 -3.53 33.66 2.16
N CYS A 508 -4.64 32.93 2.00
CA CYS A 508 -5.98 33.47 2.18
C CYS A 508 -6.19 33.89 3.63
N TYR A 509 -5.76 33.04 4.56
CA TYR A 509 -5.80 33.36 5.98
C TYR A 509 -5.05 34.67 6.28
N ASP A 510 -3.79 34.78 5.84
CA ASP A 510 -2.97 35.98 6.08
C ASP A 510 -3.61 37.23 5.47
N SER A 511 -4.22 37.10 4.29
CA SER A 511 -4.95 38.18 3.62
C SER A 511 -6.20 38.59 4.40
N VAL A 512 -7.01 37.63 4.87
CA VAL A 512 -8.21 37.93 5.66
C VAL A 512 -7.82 38.59 6.99
N ILE A 513 -6.76 38.11 7.65
CA ILE A 513 -6.23 38.74 8.86
C ILE A 513 -5.79 40.18 8.60
N ALA A 514 -5.03 40.43 7.52
CA ALA A 514 -4.58 41.78 7.18
C ALA A 514 -5.76 42.72 6.89
N ILE A 515 -6.72 42.28 6.07
CA ILE A 515 -7.94 43.04 5.75
C ILE A 515 -8.77 43.29 7.00
N THR A 516 -8.86 42.33 7.92
CA THR A 516 -9.58 42.49 9.19
C THR A 516 -8.92 43.54 10.08
N ARG A 517 -7.58 43.58 10.14
CA ARG A 517 -6.83 44.63 10.88
C ARG A 517 -7.02 46.01 10.26
N GLU A 518 -6.94 46.12 8.93
CA GLU A 518 -7.23 47.35 8.19
C GLU A 518 -8.65 47.86 8.50
N ASN A 519 -9.64 46.96 8.45
CA ASN A 519 -11.02 47.27 8.82
C ASN A 519 -11.15 47.78 10.26
N ILE A 520 -10.49 47.14 11.23
CA ILE A 520 -10.53 47.57 12.64
C ILE A 520 -10.07 49.03 12.80
N VAL A 521 -8.93 49.40 12.20
CA VAL A 521 -8.38 50.76 12.29
C VAL A 521 -9.34 51.77 11.66
N ILE A 522 -9.90 51.44 10.49
CA ILE A 522 -10.92 52.26 9.83
C ILE A 522 -12.15 52.46 10.73
N GLN A 523 -12.58 51.42 11.45
CA GLN A 523 -13.71 51.51 12.36
C GLN A 523 -13.44 52.44 13.55
N GLU A 524 -12.25 52.37 14.16
CA GLU A 524 -11.89 53.24 15.29
C GLU A 524 -11.92 54.72 14.88
N GLU A 525 -11.38 55.06 13.71
CA GLU A 525 -11.39 56.43 13.18
C GLU A 525 -12.81 56.91 12.82
N HIS A 526 -13.63 56.03 12.22
CA HIS A 526 -15.01 56.34 11.87
C HIS A 526 -15.86 56.65 13.11
N VAL A 527 -15.82 55.76 14.11
CA VAL A 527 -16.55 55.92 15.38
C VAL A 527 -16.18 57.23 16.07
N ALA A 528 -14.87 57.53 16.17
CA ALA A 528 -14.39 58.78 16.77
C ALA A 528 -14.87 60.02 15.99
N THR A 529 -15.00 59.92 14.67
CA THR A 529 -15.46 61.02 13.81
C THR A 529 -16.97 61.23 13.91
N CYS A 530 -17.77 60.16 13.89
CA CYS A 530 -19.21 60.22 14.13
C CYS A 530 -19.52 60.83 15.51
N GLN A 531 -18.82 60.40 16.57
CA GLN A 531 -19.01 60.94 17.92
C GLN A 531 -18.76 62.46 17.96
N ARG A 532 -17.71 62.95 17.29
CA ARG A 532 -17.41 64.38 17.21
C ARG A 532 -18.50 65.15 16.47
N ILE A 533 -18.93 64.64 15.31
CA ILE A 533 -20.02 65.24 14.53
C ILE A 533 -21.31 65.32 15.36
N LEU A 534 -21.66 64.25 16.06
CA LEU A 534 -22.86 64.18 16.89
C LEU A 534 -22.81 65.15 18.08
N ASN A 535 -21.66 65.26 18.75
CA ASN A 535 -21.46 66.22 19.83
C ASN A 535 -21.61 67.67 19.33
N ASP A 536 -21.02 67.99 18.17
CA ASP A 536 -21.13 69.33 17.57
C ASP A 536 -22.57 69.63 17.12
N MET A 537 -23.28 68.64 16.59
CA MET A 537 -24.69 68.79 16.23
C MET A 537 -25.59 68.97 17.46
N GLN A 538 -25.37 68.20 18.54
CA GLN A 538 -26.11 68.37 19.79
C GLN A 538 -25.85 69.76 20.39
N TRP A 539 -24.59 70.20 20.36
CA TRP A 539 -24.23 71.55 20.78
C TRP A 539 -24.96 72.63 19.95
N LEU A 540 -25.03 72.47 18.63
CA LEU A 540 -25.78 73.38 17.76
C LEU A 540 -27.27 73.39 18.14
N VAL A 541 -27.88 72.22 18.33
CA VAL A 541 -29.29 72.08 18.72
C VAL A 541 -29.57 72.73 20.09
N ASP A 542 -28.66 72.56 21.05
CA ASP A 542 -28.79 73.16 22.40
C ASP A 542 -28.63 74.70 22.38
N LYS A 543 -28.00 75.26 21.34
CA LYS A 543 -27.68 76.69 21.21
C LYS A 543 -28.52 77.44 20.18
N THR A 544 -29.26 76.75 19.31
CA THR A 544 -30.08 77.34 18.24
C THR A 544 -31.58 77.11 18.47
N ARG A 545 -32.46 77.97 17.92
CA ARG A 545 -33.92 77.76 17.96
C ARG A 545 -34.30 76.59 17.04
N PRO A 546 -35.39 75.86 17.32
CA PRO A 546 -35.87 74.80 16.44
C PRO A 546 -36.31 75.39 15.09
N ASP A 547 -35.42 75.36 14.10
CA ASP A 547 -35.75 75.51 12.69
C ASP A 547 -36.07 74.13 12.09
N SER A 548 -37.21 74.03 11.41
CA SER A 548 -37.66 72.81 10.72
C SER A 548 -36.65 72.31 9.69
N ALA A 549 -35.92 73.21 9.02
CA ALA A 549 -34.89 72.87 8.03
C ALA A 549 -33.67 72.25 8.70
N LEU A 550 -33.18 72.86 9.79
CA LEU A 550 -32.08 72.33 10.61
C LEU A 550 -32.44 70.96 11.22
N THR A 551 -33.68 70.82 11.68
CA THR A 551 -34.18 69.58 12.31
C THR A 551 -34.31 68.44 11.31
N THR A 552 -34.79 68.72 10.10
CA THR A 552 -34.89 67.72 9.02
C THR A 552 -33.49 67.28 8.59
N THR A 553 -32.60 68.25 8.43
CA THR A 553 -31.21 68.04 8.06
C THR A 553 -30.46 67.21 9.12
N TYR A 554 -30.65 67.53 10.39
CA TYR A 554 -30.13 66.75 11.52
C TYR A 554 -30.65 65.31 11.52
N SER A 555 -31.95 65.12 11.28
CA SER A 555 -32.57 63.79 11.26
C SER A 555 -32.05 62.91 10.11
N LEU A 556 -31.86 63.50 8.92
CA LEU A 556 -31.23 62.83 7.78
C LEU A 556 -29.78 62.45 8.09
N TRP A 557 -29.01 63.39 8.66
CA TRP A 557 -27.61 63.12 9.04
C TRP A 557 -27.50 62.04 10.11
N ALA A 558 -28.39 62.02 11.10
CA ALA A 558 -28.42 60.95 12.09
C ALA A 558 -28.74 59.59 11.46
N ASN A 559 -29.69 59.52 10.52
CA ASN A 559 -30.04 58.29 9.82
C ASN A 559 -28.90 57.77 8.93
N ASP A 560 -28.24 58.63 8.15
CA ASP A 560 -27.12 58.26 7.30
C ASP A 560 -25.95 57.68 8.11
N MET A 561 -25.66 58.30 9.27
CA MET A 561 -24.62 57.80 10.18
C MET A 561 -25.00 56.44 10.78
N MET A 562 -26.27 56.24 11.15
CA MET A 562 -26.77 54.95 11.67
C MET A 562 -26.72 53.84 10.61
N ASP A 563 -27.06 54.12 9.35
CA ASP A 563 -27.05 53.12 8.29
C ASP A 563 -25.64 52.74 7.86
N CYS A 564 -24.73 53.71 7.75
CA CYS A 564 -23.29 53.44 7.60
C CYS A 564 -22.80 52.53 8.73
N SER A 565 -23.12 52.88 9.97
CA SER A 565 -22.77 52.09 11.14
C SER A 565 -23.26 50.63 11.08
N ARG A 566 -24.53 50.39 10.71
CA ARG A 566 -25.08 49.03 10.59
C ARG A 566 -24.35 48.18 9.55
N ARG A 567 -24.03 48.75 8.38
CA ARG A 567 -23.29 48.06 7.31
C ARG A 567 -21.89 47.63 7.79
N PHE A 568 -21.26 48.45 8.63
CA PHE A 568 -19.95 48.13 9.19
C PHE A 568 -19.98 47.07 10.29
N VAL A 569 -21.02 47.01 11.13
CA VAL A 569 -21.20 45.90 12.09
C VAL A 569 -21.36 44.58 11.37
N ALA A 570 -22.10 44.56 10.26
CA ALA A 570 -22.28 43.36 9.45
C ALA A 570 -20.93 42.87 8.86
N ALA A 571 -20.07 43.79 8.40
CA ALA A 571 -18.71 43.51 7.94
C ALA A 571 -17.83 42.88 9.04
N LEU A 572 -17.88 43.51 10.21
CA LEU A 572 -17.15 43.11 11.41
C LEU A 572 -17.59 41.69 11.81
N ASP A 573 -18.90 41.45 11.96
CA ASP A 573 -19.45 40.15 12.36
C ASP A 573 -19.15 39.04 11.33
N ALA A 574 -19.14 39.34 10.03
CA ALA A 574 -18.74 38.42 8.98
C ALA A 574 -17.27 37.98 9.11
N SER A 575 -16.34 38.93 9.31
CA SER A 575 -14.91 38.64 9.53
C SER A 575 -14.69 37.77 10.77
N THR A 576 -15.45 38.01 11.84
CA THR A 576 -15.32 37.24 13.09
C THR A 576 -15.89 35.85 13.02
N ASN A 577 -17.01 35.67 12.34
CA ASN A 577 -17.54 34.34 12.12
C ASN A 577 -16.55 33.49 11.30
N PHE A 578 -15.86 34.11 10.33
CA PHE A 578 -14.78 33.45 9.58
C PHE A 578 -13.58 33.10 10.46
N VAL A 579 -13.04 34.05 11.24
CA VAL A 579 -11.90 33.79 12.17
C VAL A 579 -12.23 32.71 13.21
N LYS A 580 -13.47 32.68 13.71
CA LYS A 580 -13.94 31.58 14.58
C LYS A 580 -14.01 30.23 13.86
N GLY A 581 -14.45 30.22 12.60
CA GLY A 581 -14.43 29.04 11.73
C GLY A 581 -13.03 28.47 11.59
N ILE A 582 -12.05 29.33 11.31
CA ILE A 582 -10.65 28.94 11.15
C ILE A 582 -10.12 28.14 12.34
N ASN A 583 -10.43 28.51 13.59
CA ASN A 583 -9.96 27.76 14.75
C ASN A 583 -10.46 26.30 14.76
N ARG A 584 -11.70 26.07 14.32
CA ARG A 584 -12.27 24.72 14.16
C ARG A 584 -11.57 23.97 13.03
N ASP A 585 -11.32 24.66 11.92
CA ASP A 585 -10.68 24.09 10.74
C ASP A 585 -9.23 23.70 11.01
N ILE A 586 -8.50 24.57 11.72
CA ILE A 586 -7.13 24.33 12.20
C ILE A 586 -7.09 23.07 13.09
N ALA A 587 -8.03 22.91 14.02
CA ALA A 587 -8.08 21.73 14.88
C ALA A 587 -8.24 20.44 14.05
N THR A 588 -9.14 20.46 13.06
CA THR A 588 -9.37 19.34 12.14
C THR A 588 -8.12 19.01 11.32
N ILE A 589 -7.50 20.01 10.69
CA ILE A 589 -6.28 19.85 9.90
C ILE A 589 -5.12 19.29 10.76
N LYS A 590 -4.96 19.79 11.99
CA LYS A 590 -3.96 19.30 12.94
C LYS A 590 -4.19 17.83 13.30
N GLN A 591 -5.44 17.42 13.50
CA GLN A 591 -5.77 16.01 13.76
C GLN A 591 -5.36 15.11 12.58
N GLN A 592 -5.64 15.54 11.35
CA GLN A 592 -5.25 14.80 10.14
C GLN A 592 -3.73 14.68 9.99
N TYR A 593 -2.97 15.77 10.16
CA TYR A 593 -1.50 15.70 10.13
C TYR A 593 -0.92 14.88 11.28
N ALA A 594 -1.48 14.96 12.49
CA ALA A 594 -1.07 14.13 13.60
C ALA A 594 -1.30 12.64 13.31
N PHE A 595 -2.42 12.29 12.67
CA PHE A 595 -2.70 10.93 12.21
C PHE A 595 -1.64 10.45 11.21
N ILE A 596 -1.35 11.24 10.16
CA ILE A 596 -0.31 10.95 9.17
C ILE A 596 1.05 10.72 9.84
N ALA A 597 1.45 11.58 10.78
CA ALA A 597 2.71 11.45 11.50
C ALA A 597 2.76 10.15 12.34
N ASN A 598 1.67 9.82 13.04
CA ASN A 598 1.60 8.61 13.85
C ASN A 598 1.64 7.33 12.99
N MET A 599 0.95 7.32 11.84
CA MET A 599 1.01 6.21 10.89
C MET A 599 2.41 6.04 10.29
N ALA A 600 3.06 7.14 9.87
CA ALA A 600 4.43 7.10 9.37
C ALA A 600 5.41 6.51 10.39
N ARG A 601 5.22 6.78 11.70
CA ARG A 601 6.00 6.14 12.76
C ARG A 601 5.65 4.66 12.92
N ALA A 602 4.36 4.32 12.88
CA ALA A 602 3.87 2.94 13.06
C ALA A 602 4.37 1.98 11.95
N MET A 603 4.48 2.47 10.71
CA MET A 603 4.94 1.67 9.55
C MET A 603 6.43 1.29 9.57
N GLN A 604 7.26 1.99 10.35
CA GLN A 604 8.71 1.71 10.40
C GLN A 604 9.03 0.30 10.92
N ARG A 605 8.34 -0.15 11.97
CA ARG A 605 8.61 -1.46 12.57
C ARG A 605 8.20 -2.63 11.66
N PRO A 606 6.99 -2.64 11.06
CA PRO A 606 6.62 -3.62 10.04
C PRO A 606 7.59 -3.63 8.86
N GLU A 607 8.01 -2.46 8.36
CA GLU A 607 8.97 -2.38 7.24
C GLU A 607 10.34 -2.98 7.58
N LYS A 608 10.86 -2.73 8.78
CA LYS A 608 12.06 -3.41 9.26
C LYS A 608 11.88 -4.93 9.32
N THR A 609 10.71 -5.37 9.77
CA THR A 609 10.37 -6.80 9.82
C THR A 609 10.34 -7.40 8.42
N ARG A 610 9.71 -6.73 7.44
CA ARG A 610 9.71 -7.07 6.00
C ARG A 610 11.14 -7.26 5.49
N LYS A 611 12.00 -6.25 5.66
CA LYS A 611 13.41 -6.32 5.23
C LYS A 611 14.13 -7.54 5.81
N ASP A 612 13.96 -7.80 7.11
CA ASP A 612 14.62 -8.92 7.77
C ASP A 612 14.08 -10.29 7.31
N MET A 613 12.80 -10.38 6.95
CA MET A 613 12.21 -11.60 6.38
C MET A 613 12.72 -11.88 4.98
N GLU A 614 12.64 -10.89 4.10
CA GLU A 614 13.07 -11.02 2.72
C GLU A 614 14.56 -11.39 2.69
N TYR A 615 15.39 -10.80 3.54
CA TYR A 615 16.80 -11.16 3.67
C TYR A 615 17.01 -12.63 4.07
N LYS A 616 16.19 -13.17 4.97
CA LYS A 616 16.27 -14.58 5.36
C LYS A 616 15.81 -15.53 4.24
N SER A 617 14.75 -15.16 3.51
CA SER A 617 14.29 -15.93 2.35
C SER A 617 15.39 -15.99 1.30
N ILE A 618 15.95 -14.83 0.95
CA ILE A 618 17.09 -14.70 0.03
C ILE A 618 18.27 -15.59 0.47
N LEU A 619 18.61 -15.63 1.76
CA LEU A 619 19.69 -16.50 2.26
C LEU A 619 19.34 -18.00 2.20
N ALA A 620 18.11 -18.37 2.52
CA ALA A 620 17.66 -19.76 2.44
C ALA A 620 17.70 -20.26 0.99
N ASP A 621 17.20 -19.44 0.05
CA ASP A 621 17.22 -19.73 -1.38
C ASP A 621 18.65 -19.82 -1.90
N GLN A 622 19.52 -18.89 -1.50
CA GLN A 622 20.94 -18.94 -1.86
C GLN A 622 21.61 -20.23 -1.38
N GLN A 623 21.36 -20.64 -0.14
CA GLN A 623 21.95 -21.86 0.41
C GLN A 623 21.46 -23.11 -0.33
N ARG A 624 20.17 -23.17 -0.66
CA ARG A 624 19.56 -24.25 -1.43
C ARG A 624 20.17 -24.35 -2.83
N ASP A 625 20.16 -23.26 -3.59
CA ASP A 625 20.68 -23.27 -4.97
C ASP A 625 22.17 -23.63 -4.99
N MET A 626 22.96 -23.10 -4.06
CA MET A 626 24.39 -23.44 -3.96
C MET A 626 24.63 -24.91 -3.55
N LYS A 627 23.75 -25.50 -2.74
CA LYS A 627 23.79 -26.94 -2.38
C LYS A 627 23.49 -27.80 -3.61
N ASP A 628 22.48 -27.46 -4.39
CA ASP A 628 22.11 -28.23 -5.58
C ASP A 628 23.19 -28.16 -6.66
N ILE A 629 23.78 -26.97 -6.86
CA ILE A 629 24.97 -26.80 -7.71
C ILE A 629 26.15 -27.66 -7.20
N ALA A 630 26.39 -27.69 -5.87
CA ALA A 630 27.46 -28.50 -5.29
C ALA A 630 27.22 -30.01 -5.44
N LYS A 631 25.98 -30.48 -5.29
CA LYS A 631 25.58 -31.88 -5.54
C LYS A 631 25.85 -32.28 -6.98
N PHE A 632 25.45 -31.44 -7.93
CA PHE A 632 25.69 -31.69 -9.35
C PHE A 632 27.19 -31.71 -9.67
N ARG A 633 27.97 -30.79 -9.09
CA ARG A 633 29.43 -30.80 -9.19
C ARG A 633 30.05 -32.10 -8.67
N GLU A 634 29.54 -32.63 -7.57
CA GLU A 634 30.01 -33.91 -7.02
C GLU A 634 29.65 -35.10 -7.91
N HIS A 635 28.45 -35.10 -8.51
CA HIS A 635 28.07 -36.10 -9.51
C HIS A 635 29.01 -36.07 -10.72
N LEU A 636 29.29 -34.89 -11.26
CA LEU A 636 30.25 -34.74 -12.37
C LEU A 636 31.64 -35.25 -12.02
N LYS A 637 32.16 -35.00 -10.81
CA LYS A 637 33.48 -35.52 -10.40
C LYS A 637 33.54 -37.05 -10.49
N ARG A 638 32.46 -37.75 -10.10
CA ARG A 638 32.39 -39.21 -10.20
C ARG A 638 32.41 -39.66 -11.65
N SER A 639 31.63 -39.01 -12.51
CA SER A 639 31.62 -39.29 -13.95
C SER A 639 32.98 -39.04 -14.61
N PHE A 640 33.70 -37.98 -14.20
CA PHE A 640 35.07 -37.72 -14.65
C PHE A 640 36.05 -38.80 -14.22
N ALA A 641 35.91 -39.33 -13.00
CA ALA A 641 36.76 -40.42 -12.53
C ALA A 641 36.57 -41.70 -13.37
N VAL A 642 35.35 -41.99 -13.81
CA VAL A 642 35.06 -43.11 -14.73
C VAL A 642 35.73 -42.89 -16.09
N LEU A 643 35.64 -41.68 -16.65
CA LEU A 643 36.30 -41.35 -17.92
C LEU A 643 37.82 -41.40 -17.84
N GLU A 644 38.42 -40.90 -16.75
CA GLU A 644 39.87 -40.97 -16.54
C GLU A 644 40.35 -42.42 -16.38
N ALA A 645 39.52 -43.30 -15.78
CA ALA A 645 39.80 -44.73 -15.76
C ALA A 645 39.71 -45.35 -17.16
N ALA A 646 38.71 -44.98 -17.97
CA ALA A 646 38.55 -45.47 -19.35
C ALA A 646 39.63 -44.95 -20.33
N LYS A 647 40.25 -43.81 -20.02
CA LYS A 647 41.33 -43.20 -20.80
C LYS A 647 42.69 -43.84 -20.56
N ARG A 648 42.94 -44.36 -19.36
CA ARG A 648 44.14 -45.12 -18.99
C ARG A 648 44.08 -46.52 -19.61
#